data_AF-A0A7V5TMF8-F1
#
_entry.id   AF-A0A7V5TMF8-F1
#
_cell.length_a   1.000
_cell.length_b   1.000
_cell.length_c   1.000
_cell.angle_alpha   90.00
_cell.angle_beta   90.00
_cell.angle_gamma   90.00
#
_symmetry.space_group_name_H-M   'P 1'
#
loop_
_entity.id
_entity.type
_entity.pdbx_description
1 polymer ?
#
loop_
_entity_poly.entity_id
_entity_poly.type
_entity_poly.pdbx_seq_one_letter_code
_entity_poly.pdbx_strand_id
1 'polypeptide(L)'
;MEAMAGSNSQQQFPDTSGGAGRRQRVLRWSISRKWTVAFVVIIVITVAVGAVGLVQVLDIKQSLEEVQALERQQTRSLELMTAGQKLVGALDRMVLTQDPSLASTEVAAALGQMKFYIQALQTSEPEWVATTGEEVIILLDDIQRAYDDLRRAVDDVDLLARQERWEEANTVLSEECRPANEQMGRLTRRLVRQAEADADRSAQRAQQVVWQATVLLSVLVVFVILAVIGWRQVISYLLIRPVAQLRQGVLRVTSGDLEHEIDIRTGDEIEELADEFNKMARFLRETIGSLERRVNDRTRDLQAVADVGRATTSVLDPDELLGKVVDLVRERFDLYYVGLFLLDESGRYAVLRAGTGEAGREMLARHHRLEVGGNSMIGQCVALGEARIALDVGEEAVHFDNPLLPETRSELALPLRSRGRTIGAMTVQSDREAAFDEADIAILQAMADQVAIAIDNARLFADTQAALEELRAAQQRYLRQAWEHYLRAAESSYYEARRSGMPALADRALAEADSVVERQEVVVKTPSSAEEHSSAVIVPISLRGVVIGALGVHDEYGERQWDENDIAIIQAVAERMALAADNLRLLYETQRRAYREQLTREIADRMRRAADMSTLLRTAVQAAAEALGSTETFVQLQMPEE
;
A
#
# COMPACT_ATOMS: atom_id res chain seq x y z
N MET A 1 57.41 2.45 17.29
CA MET A 1 58.31 1.93 16.25
C MET A 1 57.49 1.97 14.97
N GLU A 2 57.43 3.11 14.25
CA GLU A 2 58.42 3.54 13.23
C GLU A 2 58.78 2.41 12.25
N ALA A 3 58.83 2.55 10.92
CA ALA A 3 58.48 3.56 9.92
C ALA A 3 58.86 2.95 8.54
N MET A 4 58.53 3.65 7.45
CA MET A 4 58.95 3.48 6.03
C MET A 4 57.93 2.74 5.14
N ALA A 5 57.21 3.32 4.16
CA ALA A 5 57.40 4.41 3.18
C ALA A 5 58.03 4.01 1.82
N GLY A 6 57.34 4.40 0.72
CA GLY A 6 57.74 4.37 -0.70
C GLY A 6 56.59 3.80 -1.56
N SER A 7 55.73 4.56 -2.26
CA SER A 7 55.83 5.64 -3.27
C SER A 7 56.12 5.17 -4.71
N ASN A 8 55.39 5.81 -5.66
CA ASN A 8 55.46 5.77 -7.14
C ASN A 8 54.85 4.55 -7.87
N SER A 9 54.18 4.68 -9.03
CA SER A 9 54.00 5.83 -9.95
C SER A 9 52.93 5.51 -11.00
N GLN A 10 52.34 6.59 -11.55
CA GLN A 10 51.49 6.67 -12.73
C GLN A 10 51.93 5.80 -13.92
N GLN A 11 50.96 5.20 -14.62
CA GLN A 11 51.04 5.01 -16.07
C GLN A 11 49.66 5.26 -16.70
N GLN A 12 49.65 6.24 -17.60
CA GLN A 12 48.53 6.75 -18.36
C GLN A 12 48.94 6.58 -19.83
N PHE A 13 48.14 5.88 -20.63
CA PHE A 13 48.13 6.04 -22.10
C PHE A 13 46.69 5.98 -22.61
N PRO A 14 46.40 6.69 -23.71
CA PRO A 14 45.09 7.23 -24.05
C PRO A 14 44.31 6.28 -24.95
N ASP A 15 42.98 6.38 -24.92
CA ASP A 15 42.19 5.98 -26.07
C ASP A 15 41.38 7.17 -26.58
N THR A 16 41.74 7.58 -27.78
CA THR A 16 41.15 8.66 -28.56
C THR A 16 40.26 8.05 -29.63
N SER A 17 38.95 8.11 -29.42
CA SER A 17 37.94 8.24 -30.48
C SER A 17 36.75 8.97 -29.85
N GLY A 18 36.42 10.20 -30.22
CA GLY A 18 36.24 10.67 -31.59
C GLY A 18 34.76 10.82 -31.96
N GLY A 19 33.88 11.12 -31.00
CA GLY A 19 32.48 11.50 -31.23
C GLY A 19 32.23 12.93 -30.74
N ALA A 20 32.50 13.91 -31.60
CA ALA A 20 32.31 15.33 -31.33
C ALA A 20 30.81 15.71 -31.24
N GLY A 21 30.16 15.35 -30.14
CA GLY A 21 28.90 15.96 -29.71
C GLY A 21 29.20 17.25 -28.95
N ARG A 22 29.36 18.35 -29.68
CA ARG A 22 29.52 19.72 -29.15
C ARG A 22 28.27 20.07 -28.31
N ARG A 23 28.25 19.67 -27.03
CA ARG A 23 27.20 20.07 -26.06
C ARG A 23 27.26 21.58 -25.95
N GLN A 24 26.36 22.27 -26.65
CA GLN A 24 26.08 23.68 -26.42
C GLN A 24 25.77 23.84 -24.93
N ARG A 25 26.64 24.57 -24.21
CA ARG A 25 26.30 25.10 -22.89
C ARG A 25 25.20 26.14 -23.10
N VAL A 26 23.96 25.69 -23.22
CA VAL A 26 22.79 26.56 -23.10
C VAL A 26 22.83 27.04 -21.65
N LEU A 27 22.98 28.35 -21.44
CA LEU A 27 22.88 28.91 -20.09
C LEU A 27 21.51 28.50 -19.53
N ARG A 28 21.50 27.58 -18.56
CA ARG A 28 20.31 27.19 -17.80
C ARG A 28 19.95 28.34 -16.87
N TRP A 29 18.97 29.14 -17.27
CA TRP A 29 18.46 30.23 -16.45
C TRP A 29 17.39 29.69 -15.53
N SER A 30 17.52 29.95 -14.24
CA SER A 30 16.45 29.72 -13.28
C SER A 30 15.18 30.47 -13.70
N ILE A 31 14.02 29.93 -13.33
CA ILE A 31 12.72 30.58 -13.50
C ILE A 31 12.77 31.99 -12.91
N SER A 32 13.40 32.14 -11.73
CA SER A 32 13.61 33.44 -11.09
C SER A 32 14.34 34.43 -12.00
N ARG A 33 15.47 34.05 -12.61
CA ARG A 33 16.22 34.94 -13.54
C ARG A 33 15.42 35.29 -14.79
N LYS A 34 14.69 34.33 -15.36
CA LYS A 34 13.79 34.57 -16.49
C LYS A 34 12.76 35.64 -16.11
N TRP A 35 12.14 35.54 -14.93
CA TRP A 35 11.19 36.53 -14.42
C TRP A 35 11.81 37.88 -14.09
N THR A 36 13.04 37.92 -13.56
CA THR A 36 13.71 39.20 -13.28
C THR A 36 13.93 40.00 -14.56
N VAL A 37 14.45 39.36 -15.62
CA VAL A 37 14.62 40.04 -16.91
C VAL A 37 13.28 40.45 -17.51
N ALA A 38 12.28 39.57 -17.40
CA ALA A 38 10.94 39.85 -17.85
C ALA A 38 10.37 41.13 -17.16
N PHE A 39 10.51 41.23 -15.84
CA PHE A 39 10.03 42.37 -15.05
C PHE A 39 10.80 43.67 -15.36
N VAL A 40 12.12 43.59 -15.53
CA VAL A 40 12.95 44.74 -15.93
C VAL A 40 12.52 45.29 -17.28
N VAL A 41 12.25 44.42 -18.27
CA VAL A 41 11.76 44.85 -19.59
C VAL A 41 10.41 45.57 -19.48
N ILE A 42 9.48 45.06 -18.67
CA ILE A 42 8.19 45.74 -18.43
C ILE A 42 8.42 47.13 -17.82
N ILE A 43 9.24 47.24 -16.77
CA ILE A 43 9.53 48.54 -16.13
C ILE A 43 10.11 49.52 -17.15
N VAL A 44 11.08 49.10 -17.95
CA VAL A 44 11.71 49.97 -18.97
C VAL A 44 10.67 50.46 -19.98
N ILE A 45 9.78 49.58 -20.45
CA ILE A 45 8.70 49.96 -21.37
C ILE A 45 7.73 50.94 -20.69
N THR A 46 7.32 50.69 -19.44
CA THR A 46 6.42 51.58 -18.70
C THR A 46 7.02 52.97 -18.48
N VAL A 47 8.30 53.04 -18.12
CA VAL A 47 9.01 54.31 -17.92
C VAL A 47 9.13 55.06 -19.26
N ALA A 48 9.45 54.37 -20.35
CA ALA A 48 9.52 55.00 -21.68
C ALA A 48 8.16 55.55 -22.12
N VAL A 49 7.08 54.78 -21.93
CA VAL A 49 5.68 55.20 -22.18
C VAL A 49 5.33 56.45 -21.37
N GLY A 50 5.66 56.46 -20.07
CA GLY A 50 5.41 57.60 -19.19
C GLY A 50 6.19 58.85 -19.58
N ALA A 51 7.46 58.69 -19.97
CA ALA A 51 8.30 59.80 -20.43
C ALA A 51 7.75 60.46 -21.70
N VAL A 52 7.31 59.65 -22.69
CA VAL A 52 6.68 60.17 -23.92
C VAL A 52 5.39 60.91 -23.60
N GLY A 53 4.54 60.36 -22.74
CA GLY A 53 3.31 61.02 -22.31
C GLY A 53 3.56 62.36 -21.62
N LEU A 54 4.58 62.45 -20.77
CA LEU A 54 4.93 63.69 -20.08
C LEU A 54 5.38 64.78 -21.05
N VAL A 55 6.23 64.45 -22.04
CA VAL A 55 6.67 65.40 -23.06
C VAL A 55 5.49 65.98 -23.84
N GLN A 56 4.52 65.15 -24.23
CA GLN A 56 3.34 65.62 -24.96
C GLN A 56 2.46 66.56 -24.14
N VAL A 57 2.28 66.30 -22.85
CA VAL A 57 1.50 67.19 -21.98
C VAL A 57 2.17 68.57 -21.88
N LEU A 58 3.49 68.61 -21.82
CA LEU A 58 4.25 69.86 -21.79
C LEU A 58 4.12 70.63 -23.11
N ASP A 59 4.25 69.96 -24.25
CA ASP A 59 4.10 70.59 -25.58
C ASP A 59 2.69 71.15 -25.79
N ILE A 60 1.65 70.39 -25.42
CA ILE A 60 0.25 70.84 -25.49
C ILE A 60 0.07 72.08 -24.61
N LYS A 61 0.57 72.04 -23.37
CA LYS A 61 0.46 73.17 -22.44
C LYS A 61 1.09 74.43 -23.01
N GLN A 62 2.31 74.34 -23.55
CA GLN A 62 3.01 75.49 -24.13
C GLN A 62 2.23 76.07 -25.32
N SER A 63 1.74 75.21 -26.23
CA SER A 63 0.95 75.67 -27.38
C SER A 63 -0.36 76.37 -27.00
N LEU A 64 -0.98 75.97 -25.88
CA LEU A 64 -2.20 76.60 -25.36
C LEU A 64 -1.89 77.98 -24.76
N GLU A 65 -0.79 78.11 -24.01
CA GLU A 65 -0.34 79.38 -23.43
C GLU A 65 -0.04 80.42 -24.53
N GLU A 66 0.60 80.00 -25.64
CA GLU A 66 0.88 80.86 -26.81
C GLU A 66 -0.40 81.40 -27.46
N VAL A 67 -1.42 80.56 -27.68
CA VAL A 67 -2.71 80.98 -28.26
C VAL A 67 -3.43 81.97 -27.34
N GLN A 68 -3.47 81.68 -26.04
CA GLN A 68 -4.12 82.57 -25.06
C GLN A 68 -3.42 83.93 -24.96
N ALA A 69 -2.09 83.99 -25.10
CA ALA A 69 -1.35 85.24 -25.09
C ALA A 69 -1.74 86.14 -26.26
N LEU A 70 -1.88 85.58 -27.47
CA LEU A 70 -2.28 86.32 -28.68
C LEU A 70 -3.72 86.84 -28.60
N GLU A 71 -4.65 86.06 -28.04
CA GLU A 71 -6.03 86.52 -27.78
C GLU A 71 -6.08 87.71 -26.81
N ARG A 72 -5.26 87.69 -25.75
CA ARG A 72 -5.15 88.81 -24.80
C ARG A 72 -4.60 90.08 -25.49
N GLN A 73 -3.62 89.93 -26.37
CA GLN A 73 -3.06 91.04 -27.15
C GLN A 73 -4.12 91.65 -28.10
N GLN A 74 -4.89 90.81 -28.80
CA GLN A 74 -5.97 91.25 -29.68
C GLN A 74 -7.01 92.06 -28.90
N THR A 75 -7.45 91.54 -27.74
CA THR A 75 -8.43 92.20 -26.87
C THR A 75 -7.95 93.58 -26.42
N ARG A 76 -6.70 93.69 -25.94
CA ARG A 76 -6.12 94.98 -25.50
C ARG A 76 -5.97 95.98 -26.64
N SER A 77 -5.65 95.51 -27.84
CA SER A 77 -5.53 96.38 -29.02
C SER A 77 -6.90 96.94 -29.45
N LEU A 78 -7.97 96.15 -29.37
CA LEU A 78 -9.33 96.61 -29.65
C LEU A 78 -9.83 97.62 -28.59
N GLU A 79 -9.52 97.37 -27.32
CA GLU A 79 -9.82 98.31 -26.22
C GLU A 79 -9.08 99.65 -26.38
N LEU A 80 -7.82 99.63 -26.83
CA LEU A 80 -7.06 100.84 -27.14
C LEU A 80 -7.74 101.67 -28.25
N MET A 81 -8.20 101.02 -29.32
CA MET A 81 -8.96 101.70 -30.39
C MET A 81 -10.25 102.33 -29.85
N THR A 82 -10.96 101.60 -28.98
CA THR A 82 -12.20 102.07 -28.36
C THR A 82 -11.94 103.28 -27.46
N ALA A 83 -10.86 103.28 -26.69
CA ALA A 83 -10.46 104.40 -25.86
C ALA A 83 -10.08 105.64 -26.70
N GLY A 84 -9.40 105.46 -27.84
CA GLY A 84 -9.14 106.54 -28.80
C GLY A 84 -10.39 107.15 -29.42
N GLN A 85 -11.42 106.34 -29.71
CA GLN A 85 -12.72 106.86 -30.17
C GLN A 85 -13.45 107.63 -29.07
N LYS A 86 -13.43 107.13 -27.83
CA LYS A 86 -14.01 107.83 -26.67
C LYS A 86 -13.32 109.17 -26.42
N LEU A 87 -12.00 109.24 -26.61
CA LEU A 87 -11.22 110.48 -26.49
C LEU A 87 -11.71 111.54 -27.49
N VAL A 88 -11.79 111.20 -28.78
CA VAL A 88 -12.28 112.14 -29.80
C VAL A 88 -13.73 112.53 -29.53
N GLY A 89 -14.59 111.59 -29.12
CA GLY A 89 -15.97 111.89 -28.74
C GLY A 89 -16.10 112.81 -27.52
N ALA A 90 -15.19 112.68 -26.54
CA ALA A 90 -15.13 113.56 -25.38
C ALA A 90 -14.64 114.98 -25.76
N LEU A 91 -13.63 115.07 -26.64
CA LEU A 91 -13.14 116.35 -27.17
C LEU A 91 -14.19 117.05 -28.03
N ASP A 92 -14.91 116.32 -28.88
CA ASP A 92 -16.03 116.85 -29.67
C ASP A 92 -17.12 117.41 -28.76
N ARG A 93 -17.52 116.65 -27.72
CA ARG A 93 -18.47 117.14 -26.72
C ARG A 93 -17.94 118.40 -26.03
N MET A 94 -16.69 118.38 -25.57
CA MET A 94 -16.05 119.50 -24.88
C MET A 94 -16.04 120.79 -25.71
N VAL A 95 -15.70 120.70 -27.00
CA VAL A 95 -15.70 121.84 -27.93
C VAL A 95 -17.12 122.30 -28.28
N LEU A 96 -18.06 121.36 -28.48
CA LEU A 96 -19.46 121.68 -28.82
C LEU A 96 -20.24 122.28 -27.64
N THR A 97 -20.04 121.77 -26.43
CA THR A 97 -20.71 122.27 -25.21
C THR A 97 -19.94 123.41 -24.55
N GLN A 98 -18.73 123.72 -25.04
CA GLN A 98 -17.84 124.75 -24.49
C GLN A 98 -17.60 124.57 -22.98
N ASP A 99 -17.47 123.32 -22.53
CA ASP A 99 -17.32 122.97 -21.12
C ASP A 99 -15.92 122.39 -20.84
N PRO A 100 -14.98 123.20 -20.33
CA PRO A 100 -13.61 122.76 -20.07
C PRO A 100 -13.52 121.74 -18.92
N SER A 101 -14.56 121.54 -18.12
CA SER A 101 -14.56 120.52 -17.05
C SER A 101 -14.48 119.08 -17.60
N LEU A 102 -14.93 118.88 -18.85
CA LEU A 102 -14.84 117.62 -19.58
C LEU A 102 -13.39 117.21 -19.89
N ALA A 103 -12.46 118.17 -19.95
CA ALA A 103 -11.02 117.90 -20.10
C ALA A 103 -10.48 117.05 -18.93
N SER A 104 -10.83 117.47 -17.71
CA SER A 104 -10.35 116.85 -16.47
C SER A 104 -11.06 115.54 -16.10
N THR A 105 -12.19 115.24 -16.75
CA THR A 105 -13.02 114.07 -16.46
C THR A 105 -12.99 113.05 -17.59
N GLU A 106 -13.68 113.31 -18.70
CA GLU A 106 -13.83 112.36 -19.81
C GLU A 106 -12.56 112.23 -20.66
N VAL A 107 -11.93 113.36 -21.02
CA VAL A 107 -10.71 113.37 -21.85
C VAL A 107 -9.53 112.76 -21.09
N ALA A 108 -9.32 113.17 -19.83
CA ALA A 108 -8.31 112.59 -18.96
C ALA A 108 -8.51 111.08 -18.73
N ALA A 109 -9.75 110.62 -18.54
CA ALA A 109 -10.05 109.20 -18.38
C ALA A 109 -9.74 108.40 -19.66
N ALA A 110 -10.10 108.92 -20.83
CA ALA A 110 -9.82 108.28 -22.11
C ALA A 110 -8.30 108.22 -22.40
N LEU A 111 -7.57 109.31 -22.18
CA LEU A 111 -6.10 109.32 -22.27
C LEU A 111 -5.42 108.35 -21.30
N GLY A 112 -5.97 108.24 -20.07
CA GLY A 112 -5.49 107.29 -19.07
C GLY A 112 -5.72 105.83 -19.48
N GLN A 113 -6.90 105.51 -20.03
CA GLN A 113 -7.20 104.18 -20.57
C GLN A 113 -6.29 103.83 -21.76
N MET A 114 -6.08 104.77 -22.67
CA MET A 114 -5.16 104.56 -23.80
C MET A 114 -3.74 104.29 -23.33
N LYS A 115 -3.23 105.10 -22.39
CA LYS A 115 -1.91 104.87 -21.78
C LYS A 115 -1.80 103.51 -21.12
N PHE A 116 -2.84 103.12 -20.36
CA PHE A 116 -2.88 101.81 -19.71
C PHE A 116 -2.81 100.67 -20.73
N TYR A 117 -3.59 100.71 -21.80
CA TYR A 117 -3.58 99.64 -22.80
C TYR A 117 -2.30 99.61 -23.63
N ILE A 118 -1.70 100.76 -23.96
CA ILE A 118 -0.39 100.81 -24.63
C ILE A 118 0.69 100.22 -23.71
N GLN A 119 0.73 100.63 -22.45
CA GLN A 119 1.69 100.10 -21.47
C GLN A 119 1.45 98.60 -21.21
N ALA A 120 0.19 98.15 -21.17
CA ALA A 120 -0.15 96.74 -21.04
C ALA A 120 0.31 95.93 -22.27
N LEU A 121 0.22 96.49 -23.47
CA LEU A 121 0.73 95.84 -24.69
C LEU A 121 2.26 95.75 -24.68
N GLN A 122 2.97 96.78 -24.22
CA GLN A 122 4.43 96.80 -24.08
C GLN A 122 4.95 95.89 -22.96
N THR A 123 4.29 95.85 -21.80
CA THR A 123 4.73 95.06 -20.64
C THR A 123 4.38 93.56 -20.72
N SER A 124 3.62 93.15 -21.74
CA SER A 124 3.33 91.73 -22.02
C SER A 124 4.53 90.96 -22.59
N GLU A 125 5.70 91.58 -22.67
CA GLU A 125 6.88 91.17 -23.44
C GLU A 125 7.67 89.91 -23.02
N PRO A 126 7.32 89.07 -22.03
CA PRO A 126 8.08 87.80 -21.87
C PRO A 126 7.50 86.53 -22.53
N GLU A 127 6.21 86.41 -22.83
CA GLU A 127 5.62 85.07 -23.13
C GLU A 127 5.53 84.69 -24.62
N TRP A 128 5.66 85.62 -25.57
CA TRP A 128 5.41 85.36 -27.02
C TRP A 128 6.54 85.84 -27.96
N VAL A 129 7.57 86.51 -27.43
CA VAL A 129 8.67 87.14 -28.21
C VAL A 129 9.55 86.12 -28.95
N ALA A 130 9.46 84.83 -28.66
CA ALA A 130 10.20 83.82 -29.41
C ALA A 130 9.71 83.64 -30.87
N THR A 131 8.47 84.04 -31.18
CA THR A 131 7.85 83.77 -32.50
C THR A 131 7.40 85.02 -33.25
N THR A 132 7.29 86.17 -32.59
CA THR A 132 6.73 87.38 -33.20
C THR A 132 7.84 88.40 -33.44
N GLY A 133 8.03 88.72 -34.73
CA GLY A 133 9.22 89.39 -35.24
C GLY A 133 9.39 90.84 -34.78
N GLU A 134 10.59 91.34 -35.04
CA GLU A 134 11.04 92.73 -34.92
C GLU A 134 9.98 93.77 -35.36
N GLU A 135 9.12 93.42 -36.31
CA GLU A 135 7.99 94.20 -36.80
C GLU A 135 6.95 94.60 -35.72
N VAL A 136 6.61 93.73 -34.75
CA VAL A 136 5.61 94.06 -33.72
C VAL A 136 6.16 95.07 -32.72
N ILE A 137 7.44 94.92 -32.37
CA ILE A 137 8.14 95.86 -31.47
C ILE A 137 8.18 97.25 -32.12
N ILE A 138 8.53 97.31 -33.41
CA ILE A 138 8.50 98.56 -34.19
C ILE A 138 7.10 99.17 -34.20
N LEU A 139 6.06 98.34 -34.40
CA LEU A 139 4.68 98.81 -34.46
C LEU A 139 4.18 99.36 -33.11
N LEU A 140 4.58 98.74 -32.00
CA LEU A 140 4.26 99.23 -30.65
C LEU A 140 4.97 100.54 -30.34
N ASP A 141 6.21 100.72 -30.78
CA ASP A 141 6.95 101.98 -30.66
C ASP A 141 6.31 103.08 -31.53
N ASP A 142 5.89 102.76 -32.75
CA ASP A 142 5.14 103.68 -33.62
C ASP A 142 3.78 104.08 -33.01
N ILE A 143 3.08 103.15 -32.33
CA ILE A 143 1.84 103.44 -31.60
C ILE A 143 2.11 104.37 -30.41
N GLN A 144 3.19 104.15 -29.67
CA GLN A 144 3.60 105.02 -28.55
C GLN A 144 3.91 106.44 -29.04
N ARG A 145 4.68 106.56 -30.13
CA ARG A 145 4.98 107.86 -30.75
C ARG A 145 3.71 108.57 -31.21
N ALA A 146 2.77 107.86 -31.85
CA ALA A 146 1.49 108.43 -32.26
C ALA A 146 0.60 108.84 -31.06
N TYR A 147 0.66 108.11 -29.94
CA TYR A 147 -0.02 108.50 -28.70
C TYR A 147 0.58 109.77 -28.09
N ASP A 148 1.92 109.91 -28.11
CA ASP A 148 2.60 111.09 -27.59
C ASP A 148 2.32 112.34 -28.47
N ASP A 149 2.21 112.17 -29.79
CA ASP A 149 1.72 113.21 -30.72
C ASP A 149 0.27 113.61 -30.41
N LEU A 150 -0.62 112.61 -30.29
CA LEU A 150 -2.03 112.84 -29.96
C LEU A 150 -2.20 113.54 -28.62
N ARG A 151 -1.44 113.14 -27.60
CA ARG A 151 -1.47 113.75 -26.28
C ARG A 151 -1.08 115.22 -26.33
N ARG A 152 -0.02 115.57 -27.07
CA ARG A 152 0.39 116.97 -27.26
C ARG A 152 -0.73 117.80 -27.89
N ALA A 153 -1.34 117.30 -28.96
CA ALA A 153 -2.46 117.99 -29.61
C ALA A 153 -3.67 118.14 -28.67
N VAL A 154 -3.95 117.15 -27.82
CA VAL A 154 -5.02 117.23 -26.81
C VAL A 154 -4.69 118.27 -25.72
N ASP A 155 -3.45 118.33 -25.27
CA ASP A 155 -3.00 119.34 -24.31
C ASP A 155 -3.14 120.76 -24.90
N ASP A 156 -2.88 120.93 -26.21
CA ASP A 156 -3.11 122.20 -26.93
C ASP A 156 -4.59 122.55 -27.03
N VAL A 157 -5.48 121.58 -27.30
CA VAL A 157 -6.93 121.78 -27.29
C VAL A 157 -7.44 122.17 -25.89
N ASP A 158 -6.98 121.51 -24.82
CA ASP A 158 -7.35 121.87 -23.43
C ASP A 158 -6.85 123.29 -23.07
N LEU A 159 -5.62 123.64 -23.47
CA LEU A 159 -5.07 124.97 -23.25
C LEU A 159 -5.91 126.06 -23.95
N LEU A 160 -6.28 125.86 -25.21
CA LEU A 160 -7.12 126.79 -25.97
C LEU A 160 -8.56 126.87 -25.42
N ALA A 161 -9.13 125.74 -25.00
CA ALA A 161 -10.45 125.68 -24.34
C ALA A 161 -10.48 126.49 -23.03
N ARG A 162 -9.44 126.38 -22.20
CA ARG A 162 -9.31 127.18 -20.96
C ARG A 162 -9.11 128.68 -21.21
N GLN A 163 -8.61 129.04 -22.39
CA GLN A 163 -8.49 130.42 -22.87
C GLN A 163 -9.77 130.91 -23.58
N GLU A 164 -10.84 130.11 -23.60
CA GLU A 164 -12.12 130.38 -24.28
C GLU A 164 -11.99 130.54 -25.82
N ARG A 165 -10.88 130.07 -26.42
CA ARG A 165 -10.59 130.15 -27.85
C ARG A 165 -11.14 128.92 -28.60
N TRP A 166 -12.46 128.75 -28.56
CA TRP A 166 -13.14 127.53 -29.03
C TRP A 166 -13.01 127.26 -30.53
N GLU A 167 -12.96 128.31 -31.35
CA GLU A 167 -12.82 128.15 -32.81
C GLU A 167 -11.43 127.60 -33.18
N GLU A 168 -10.38 128.11 -32.52
CA GLU A 168 -9.01 127.62 -32.68
C GLU A 168 -8.81 126.24 -32.06
N ALA A 169 -9.44 125.97 -30.91
CA ALA A 169 -9.46 124.63 -30.30
C ALA A 169 -10.12 123.60 -31.22
N ASN A 170 -11.20 123.99 -31.93
CA ASN A 170 -11.85 123.15 -32.93
C ASN A 170 -10.95 122.92 -34.16
N THR A 171 -10.19 123.92 -34.59
CA THR A 171 -9.18 123.77 -35.66
C THR A 171 -8.14 122.73 -35.26
N VAL A 172 -7.51 122.85 -34.09
CA VAL A 172 -6.51 121.87 -33.60
C VAL A 172 -7.13 120.48 -33.42
N LEU A 173 -8.37 120.39 -32.91
CA LEU A 173 -9.10 119.12 -32.81
C LEU A 173 -9.27 118.45 -34.19
N SER A 174 -9.61 119.25 -35.22
CA SER A 174 -9.89 118.75 -36.56
C SER A 174 -8.63 118.46 -37.39
N GLU A 175 -7.58 119.28 -37.27
CA GLU A 175 -6.37 119.22 -38.09
C GLU A 175 -5.24 118.40 -37.44
N GLU A 176 -5.24 118.26 -36.11
CA GLU A 176 -4.16 117.56 -35.38
C GLU A 176 -4.67 116.36 -34.59
N CYS A 177 -5.64 116.53 -33.68
CA CYS A 177 -6.12 115.43 -32.82
C CYS A 177 -6.80 114.31 -33.61
N ARG A 178 -7.72 114.65 -34.54
CA ARG A 178 -8.41 113.65 -35.37
C ARG A 178 -7.42 112.86 -36.24
N PRO A 179 -6.52 113.50 -37.03
CA PRO A 179 -5.52 112.77 -37.81
C PRO A 179 -4.56 111.93 -36.97
N ALA A 180 -4.13 112.42 -35.80
CA ALA A 180 -3.27 111.67 -34.89
C ALA A 180 -3.97 110.42 -34.33
N ASN A 181 -5.24 110.54 -33.90
CA ASN A 181 -6.03 109.39 -33.44
C ASN A 181 -6.34 108.41 -34.59
N GLU A 182 -6.59 108.89 -35.81
CA GLU A 182 -6.75 108.05 -36.99
C GLU A 182 -5.45 107.32 -37.39
N GLN A 183 -4.30 107.97 -37.27
CA GLN A 183 -2.99 107.35 -37.46
C GLN A 183 -2.74 106.26 -36.44
N MET A 184 -2.97 106.54 -35.15
CA MET A 184 -2.88 105.54 -34.09
C MET A 184 -3.84 104.37 -34.37
N GLY A 185 -5.10 104.65 -34.71
CA GLY A 185 -6.08 103.62 -35.08
C GLY A 185 -5.72 102.83 -36.35
N ARG A 186 -4.94 103.40 -37.30
CA ARG A 186 -4.38 102.64 -38.44
C ARG A 186 -3.28 101.69 -37.98
N LEU A 187 -2.38 102.13 -37.11
CA LEU A 187 -1.30 101.30 -36.56
C LEU A 187 -1.84 100.19 -35.66
N THR A 188 -2.77 100.50 -34.76
CA THR A 188 -3.43 99.48 -33.90
C THR A 188 -4.22 98.46 -34.73
N ARG A 189 -4.88 98.87 -35.83
CA ARG A 189 -5.52 97.91 -36.76
C ARG A 189 -4.53 96.99 -37.46
N ARG A 190 -3.33 97.47 -37.78
CA ARG A 190 -2.26 96.60 -38.31
C ARG A 190 -1.81 95.59 -37.24
N LEU A 191 -1.68 96.04 -35.98
CA LEU A 191 -1.32 95.17 -34.85
C LEU A 191 -2.37 94.08 -34.64
N VAL A 192 -3.66 94.41 -34.69
CA VAL A 192 -4.76 93.45 -34.59
C VAL A 192 -4.72 92.43 -35.72
N ARG A 193 -4.57 92.87 -36.98
CA ARG A 193 -4.51 91.95 -38.14
C ARG A 193 -3.31 91.01 -38.07
N GLN A 194 -2.17 91.52 -37.60
CA GLN A 194 -0.97 90.70 -37.42
C GLN A 194 -1.18 89.68 -36.30
N ALA A 195 -1.72 90.10 -35.15
CA ALA A 195 -2.06 89.21 -34.05
C ALA A 195 -3.09 88.15 -34.44
N GLU A 196 -4.08 88.48 -35.26
CA GLU A 196 -5.08 87.52 -35.80
C GLU A 196 -4.40 86.49 -36.71
N ALA A 197 -3.54 86.93 -37.63
CA ALA A 197 -2.78 86.03 -38.51
C ALA A 197 -1.76 85.16 -37.75
N ASP A 198 -1.20 85.64 -36.65
CA ASP A 198 -0.33 84.87 -35.76
C ASP A 198 -1.14 83.90 -34.90
N ALA A 199 -2.30 84.31 -34.39
CA ALA A 199 -3.21 83.47 -33.60
C ALA A 199 -3.73 82.29 -34.43
N ASP A 200 -4.16 82.52 -35.67
CA ASP A 200 -4.58 81.46 -36.58
C ASP A 200 -3.45 80.45 -36.85
N ARG A 201 -2.22 80.94 -37.05
CA ARG A 201 -1.04 80.08 -37.24
C ARG A 201 -0.71 79.27 -35.99
N SER A 202 -0.76 79.89 -34.82
CA SER A 202 -0.51 79.22 -33.53
C SER A 202 -1.62 78.23 -33.18
N ALA A 203 -2.88 78.52 -33.47
CA ALA A 203 -4.01 77.61 -33.28
C ALA A 203 -3.89 76.37 -34.19
N GLN A 204 -3.50 76.55 -35.46
CA GLN A 204 -3.23 75.43 -36.36
C GLN A 204 -2.05 74.56 -35.86
N ARG A 205 -0.97 75.18 -35.36
CA ARG A 205 0.15 74.45 -34.76
C ARG A 205 -0.29 73.68 -33.51
N ALA A 206 -1.05 74.31 -32.61
CA ALA A 206 -1.58 73.68 -31.41
C ALA A 206 -2.48 72.48 -31.77
N GLN A 207 -3.36 72.63 -32.75
CA GLN A 207 -4.19 71.54 -33.26
C GLN A 207 -3.34 70.41 -33.86
N GLN A 208 -2.27 70.73 -34.58
CA GLN A 208 -1.34 69.74 -35.12
C GLN A 208 -0.58 68.99 -34.02
N VAL A 209 -0.12 69.70 -32.97
CA VAL A 209 0.52 69.10 -31.78
C VAL A 209 -0.45 68.16 -31.06
N VAL A 210 -1.69 68.60 -30.83
CA VAL A 210 -2.73 67.77 -30.21
C VAL A 210 -3.05 66.53 -31.06
N TRP A 211 -3.15 66.69 -32.38
CA TRP A 211 -3.39 65.56 -33.29
C TRP A 211 -2.23 64.57 -33.28
N GLN A 212 -0.98 65.04 -33.38
CA GLN A 212 0.22 64.21 -33.26
C GLN A 212 0.26 63.48 -31.93
N ALA A 213 -0.05 64.17 -30.83
CA ALA A 213 -0.11 63.59 -29.50
C ALA A 213 -1.15 62.46 -29.42
N THR A 214 -2.35 62.71 -29.95
CA THR A 214 -3.44 61.72 -29.99
C THR A 214 -3.07 60.48 -30.78
N VAL A 215 -2.45 60.64 -31.96
CA VAL A 215 -1.99 59.52 -32.80
C VAL A 215 -0.90 58.73 -32.07
N LEU A 216 0.11 59.39 -31.52
CA LEU A 216 1.18 58.74 -30.76
C LEU A 216 0.65 57.98 -29.54
N LEU A 217 -0.26 58.58 -28.77
CA LEU A 217 -0.90 57.93 -27.63
C LEU A 217 -1.69 56.68 -28.07
N SER A 218 -2.44 56.79 -29.17
CA SER A 218 -3.19 55.65 -29.72
C SER A 218 -2.27 54.51 -30.15
N VAL A 219 -1.16 54.82 -30.83
CA VAL A 219 -0.13 53.84 -31.21
C VAL A 219 0.50 53.20 -29.97
N LEU A 220 0.77 54.00 -28.93
CA LEU A 220 1.33 53.54 -27.67
C LEU A 220 0.39 52.56 -26.95
N VAL A 221 -0.92 52.86 -26.92
CA VAL A 221 -1.94 51.97 -26.36
C VAL A 221 -1.98 50.64 -27.13
N VAL A 222 -2.00 50.68 -28.46
CA VAL A 222 -1.98 49.47 -29.29
C VAL A 222 -0.70 48.66 -29.04
N PHE A 223 0.46 49.34 -28.94
CA PHE A 223 1.73 48.69 -28.63
C PHE A 223 1.70 48.01 -27.26
N VAL A 224 1.16 48.66 -26.22
CA VAL A 224 1.00 48.06 -24.88
C VAL A 224 0.07 46.85 -24.93
N ILE A 225 -1.05 46.91 -25.66
CA ILE A 225 -1.96 45.76 -25.82
C ILE A 225 -1.25 44.58 -26.49
N LEU A 226 -0.52 44.83 -27.58
CA LEU A 226 0.25 43.79 -28.28
C LEU A 226 1.36 43.22 -27.38
N ALA A 227 2.03 44.06 -26.60
CA ALA A 227 3.03 43.62 -25.64
C ALA A 227 2.41 42.71 -24.57
N VAL A 228 1.24 43.04 -24.03
CA VAL A 228 0.51 42.19 -23.06
C VAL A 228 0.12 40.85 -23.67
N ILE A 229 -0.38 40.84 -24.91
CA ILE A 229 -0.74 39.60 -25.62
C ILE A 229 0.50 38.73 -25.89
N GLY A 230 1.59 39.35 -26.36
CA GLY A 230 2.87 38.68 -26.56
C GLY A 230 3.40 38.10 -25.26
N TRP A 231 3.32 38.86 -24.17
CA TRP A 231 3.75 38.43 -22.84
C TRP A 231 2.95 37.24 -22.33
N ARG A 232 1.63 37.25 -22.54
CA ARG A 232 0.75 36.11 -22.22
C ARG A 232 1.23 34.85 -22.93
N GLN A 233 1.64 34.96 -24.20
CA GLN A 233 2.15 33.81 -24.92
C GLN A 233 3.50 33.33 -24.40
N VAL A 234 4.42 34.25 -24.11
CA VAL A 234 5.72 33.91 -23.52
C VAL A 234 5.53 33.16 -22.20
N ILE A 235 4.68 33.65 -21.29
CA ILE A 235 4.36 32.96 -20.02
C ILE A 235 3.71 31.60 -20.28
N SER A 236 2.83 31.50 -21.28
CA SER A 236 2.18 30.23 -21.61
C SER A 236 3.18 29.15 -22.02
N TYR A 237 4.16 29.51 -22.85
CA TYR A 237 5.21 28.59 -23.28
C TYR A 237 6.27 28.32 -22.21
N LEU A 238 6.64 29.31 -21.41
CA LEU A 238 7.71 29.18 -20.41
C LEU A 238 7.25 28.54 -19.09
N LEU A 239 5.99 28.69 -18.70
CA LEU A 239 5.48 28.17 -17.41
C LEU A 239 4.23 27.32 -17.54
N ILE A 240 3.17 27.83 -18.19
CA ILE A 240 1.85 27.19 -18.10
C ILE A 240 1.86 25.80 -18.74
N ARG A 241 2.42 25.66 -19.95
CA ARG A 241 2.48 24.38 -20.66
C ARG A 241 3.36 23.35 -19.94
N PRO A 242 4.62 23.64 -19.56
CA PRO A 242 5.45 22.70 -18.80
C PRO A 242 4.80 22.24 -17.49
N VAL A 243 4.24 23.17 -16.71
CA VAL A 243 3.57 22.82 -15.44
C VAL A 243 2.32 21.96 -15.68
N ALA A 244 1.54 22.23 -16.74
CA ALA A 244 0.40 21.41 -17.10
C ALA A 244 0.81 19.99 -17.55
N GLN A 245 1.91 19.87 -18.30
CA GLN A 245 2.50 18.57 -18.68
C GLN A 245 2.98 17.80 -17.46
N LEU A 246 3.68 18.46 -16.54
CA LEU A 246 4.13 17.86 -15.28
C LEU A 246 2.92 17.34 -14.50
N ARG A 247 1.88 18.16 -14.33
CA ARG A 247 0.65 17.76 -13.64
C ARG A 247 0.00 16.53 -14.28
N GLN A 248 -0.13 16.50 -15.61
CA GLN A 248 -0.71 15.36 -16.32
C GLN A 248 0.15 14.10 -16.18
N GLY A 249 1.47 14.24 -16.27
CA GLY A 249 2.41 13.13 -16.07
C GLY A 249 2.32 12.55 -14.67
N VAL A 250 2.32 13.41 -13.64
CA VAL A 250 2.15 13.01 -12.24
C VAL A 250 0.84 12.26 -12.03
N LEU A 251 -0.28 12.77 -12.57
CA LEU A 251 -1.59 12.11 -12.43
C LEU A 251 -1.60 10.70 -13.04
N ARG A 252 -0.93 10.50 -14.19
CA ARG A 252 -0.80 9.18 -14.82
C ARG A 252 -0.03 8.20 -13.93
N VAL A 253 1.13 8.63 -13.42
CA VAL A 253 1.94 7.81 -12.50
C VAL A 253 1.14 7.43 -11.26
N THR A 254 0.41 8.38 -10.65
CA THR A 254 -0.45 8.08 -9.48
C THR A 254 -1.64 7.18 -9.80
N SER A 255 -2.07 7.10 -11.06
CA SER A 255 -3.15 6.22 -11.50
C SER A 255 -2.70 4.80 -11.84
N GLY A 256 -1.41 4.49 -11.70
CA GLY A 256 -0.83 3.16 -11.88
C GLY A 256 0.04 3.01 -13.13
N ASP A 257 0.09 4.01 -14.02
CA ASP A 257 0.98 4.00 -15.19
C ASP A 257 2.38 4.50 -14.78
N LEU A 258 3.15 3.61 -14.14
CA LEU A 258 4.52 3.90 -13.71
C LEU A 258 5.52 3.92 -14.88
N GLU A 259 5.13 3.53 -16.10
CA GLU A 259 6.01 3.56 -17.28
C GLU A 259 6.06 4.93 -17.93
N HIS A 260 5.07 5.78 -17.69
CA HIS A 260 5.01 7.10 -18.26
C HIS A 260 6.17 8.00 -17.79
N GLU A 261 6.98 8.48 -18.74
CA GLU A 261 8.02 9.49 -18.48
C GLU A 261 7.53 10.90 -18.82
N ILE A 262 7.81 11.83 -17.91
CA ILE A 262 7.52 13.25 -18.08
C ILE A 262 8.68 13.89 -18.84
N ASP A 263 8.54 14.08 -20.16
CA ASP A 263 9.57 14.75 -21.00
C ASP A 263 9.34 16.27 -21.05
N ILE A 264 9.98 17.00 -20.14
CA ILE A 264 9.98 18.47 -20.11
C ILE A 264 11.41 18.97 -20.26
N ARG A 265 11.67 19.81 -21.27
CA ARG A 265 13.02 20.32 -21.59
C ARG A 265 13.08 21.85 -21.54
N THR A 266 12.89 22.42 -20.35
CA THR A 266 12.87 23.87 -20.11
C THR A 266 14.23 24.45 -19.69
N GLY A 267 15.19 23.59 -19.32
CA GLY A 267 16.52 23.95 -18.84
C GLY A 267 16.51 24.68 -17.49
N ASP A 268 15.49 24.47 -16.67
CA ASP A 268 15.25 25.14 -15.39
C ASP A 268 14.69 24.17 -14.33
N GLU A 269 14.20 24.72 -13.22
CA GLU A 269 13.71 23.94 -12.08
C GLU A 269 12.50 23.05 -12.41
N ILE A 270 11.73 23.34 -13.46
CA ILE A 270 10.61 22.47 -13.88
C ILE A 270 11.14 21.20 -14.56
N GLU A 271 12.20 21.30 -15.37
CA GLU A 271 12.90 20.13 -15.95
C GLU A 271 13.51 19.28 -14.82
N GLU A 272 14.17 19.91 -13.86
CA GLU A 272 14.73 19.20 -12.69
C GLU A 272 13.65 18.47 -11.89
N LEU A 273 12.49 19.10 -11.66
CA LEU A 273 11.38 18.47 -10.96
C LEU A 273 10.77 17.30 -11.76
N ALA A 274 10.69 17.40 -13.08
CA ALA A 274 10.25 16.30 -13.94
C ALA A 274 11.22 15.11 -13.85
N ASP A 275 12.52 15.37 -13.90
CA ASP A 275 13.57 14.34 -13.78
C ASP A 275 13.52 13.63 -12.42
N GLU A 276 13.36 14.37 -11.31
CA GLU A 276 13.20 13.77 -9.97
C GLU A 276 11.93 12.92 -9.88
N PHE A 277 10.83 13.37 -10.50
CA PHE A 277 9.61 12.58 -10.54
C PHE A 277 9.77 11.29 -11.36
N ASN A 278 10.48 11.35 -12.48
CA ASN A 278 10.82 10.17 -13.28
C ASN A 278 11.72 9.18 -12.51
N LYS A 279 12.62 9.67 -11.66
CA LYS A 279 13.41 8.81 -10.75
C LYS A 279 12.51 8.12 -9.72
N MET A 280 11.59 8.86 -9.10
CA MET A 280 10.62 8.30 -8.15
C MET A 280 9.76 7.20 -8.80
N ALA A 281 9.23 7.45 -10.00
CA ALA A 281 8.42 6.47 -10.73
C ALA A 281 9.19 5.17 -11.03
N ARG A 282 10.45 5.28 -11.46
CA ARG A 282 11.34 4.12 -11.66
C ARG A 282 11.60 3.36 -10.36
N PHE A 283 11.93 4.07 -9.29
CA PHE A 283 12.15 3.46 -7.98
C PHE A 283 10.92 2.71 -7.46
N LEU A 284 9.72 3.30 -7.59
CA LEU A 284 8.46 2.65 -7.23
C LEU A 284 8.22 1.39 -8.06
N ARG A 285 8.47 1.44 -9.37
CA ARG A 285 8.32 0.28 -10.28
C ARG A 285 9.23 -0.87 -9.88
N GLU A 286 10.51 -0.59 -9.62
CA GLU A 286 11.48 -1.59 -9.15
C GLU A 286 11.08 -2.17 -7.79
N THR A 287 10.65 -1.31 -6.87
CA THR A 287 10.23 -1.74 -5.53
C THR A 287 9.00 -2.64 -5.59
N ILE A 288 7.96 -2.24 -6.32
CA ILE A 288 6.73 -3.02 -6.50
C ILE A 288 7.06 -4.36 -7.18
N GLY A 289 7.81 -4.35 -8.28
CA GLY A 289 8.19 -5.58 -8.97
C GLY A 289 9.10 -6.50 -8.15
N SER A 290 9.89 -5.97 -7.21
CA SER A 290 10.67 -6.79 -6.26
C SER A 290 9.80 -7.37 -5.15
N LEU A 291 8.82 -6.60 -4.66
CA LEU A 291 7.91 -7.03 -3.60
C LEU A 291 6.95 -8.09 -4.11
N GLU A 292 6.39 -7.90 -5.31
CA GLU A 292 5.53 -8.90 -5.98
C GLU A 292 6.26 -10.23 -6.14
N ARG A 293 7.52 -10.23 -6.59
CA ARG A 293 8.34 -11.44 -6.66
C ARG A 293 8.48 -12.11 -5.28
N ARG A 294 8.91 -11.36 -4.26
CA ARG A 294 9.06 -11.91 -2.89
C ARG A 294 7.76 -12.46 -2.31
N VAL A 295 6.63 -11.79 -2.55
CA VAL A 295 5.30 -12.24 -2.08
C VAL A 295 4.90 -13.52 -2.80
N ASN A 296 5.12 -13.60 -4.11
CA ASN A 296 4.75 -14.76 -4.91
C ASN A 296 5.60 -15.99 -4.54
N ASP A 297 6.92 -15.81 -4.41
CA ASP A 297 7.84 -16.86 -3.96
C ASP A 297 7.43 -17.38 -2.58
N ARG A 298 7.20 -16.47 -1.61
CA ARG A 298 6.81 -16.86 -0.25
C ARG A 298 5.44 -17.56 -0.20
N THR A 299 4.51 -17.16 -1.05
CA THR A 299 3.18 -17.78 -1.14
C THR A 299 3.31 -19.20 -1.71
N ARG A 300 4.16 -19.40 -2.72
CA ARG A 300 4.46 -20.71 -3.30
C ARG A 300 5.09 -21.67 -2.28
N ASP A 301 6.01 -21.17 -1.45
CA ASP A 301 6.66 -21.95 -0.38
C ASP A 301 5.67 -22.39 0.69
N LEU A 302 4.85 -21.46 1.18
CA LEU A 302 3.83 -21.74 2.21
C LEU A 302 2.79 -22.74 1.72
N GLN A 303 2.40 -22.63 0.45
CA GLN A 303 1.44 -23.55 -0.16
C GLN A 303 2.03 -24.96 -0.28
N ALA A 304 3.33 -25.10 -0.57
CA ALA A 304 4.01 -26.39 -0.62
C ALA A 304 4.01 -27.08 0.76
N VAL A 305 4.34 -26.34 1.82
CA VAL A 305 4.31 -26.85 3.21
C VAL A 305 2.88 -27.25 3.61
N ALA A 306 1.88 -26.47 3.23
CA ALA A 306 0.47 -26.78 3.50
C ALA A 306 -0.04 -28.01 2.74
N ASP A 307 0.41 -28.23 1.49
CA ASP A 307 0.07 -29.42 0.71
C ASP A 307 0.63 -30.69 1.36
N VAL A 308 1.90 -30.66 1.79
CA VAL A 308 2.52 -31.76 2.55
C VAL A 308 1.76 -32.01 3.85
N GLY A 309 1.48 -30.97 4.63
CA GLY A 309 0.72 -31.10 5.88
C GLY A 309 -0.67 -31.71 5.70
N ARG A 310 -1.36 -31.43 4.59
CA ARG A 310 -2.68 -32.03 4.28
C ARG A 310 -2.59 -33.50 3.88
N ALA A 311 -1.67 -33.86 2.99
CA ALA A 311 -1.44 -35.26 2.59
C ALA A 311 -1.12 -36.15 3.80
N THR A 312 -0.52 -35.53 4.81
CA THR A 312 -0.06 -36.16 6.02
C THR A 312 -1.19 -36.48 7.02
N THR A 313 -2.30 -35.74 6.97
CA THR A 313 -3.46 -35.97 7.86
C THR A 313 -4.46 -37.01 7.36
N SER A 314 -4.38 -37.43 6.10
CA SER A 314 -5.40 -38.29 5.47
C SER A 314 -5.03 -39.77 5.41
N VAL A 315 -3.78 -40.13 5.69
CA VAL A 315 -3.28 -41.51 5.59
C VAL A 315 -2.93 -42.02 6.99
N LEU A 316 -3.69 -43.03 7.44
CA LEU A 316 -3.55 -43.64 8.77
C LEU A 316 -2.53 -44.79 8.79
N ASP A 317 -2.14 -45.31 7.62
CA ASP A 317 -1.10 -46.32 7.47
C ASP A 317 0.28 -45.64 7.37
N PRO A 318 1.21 -45.90 8.30
CA PRO A 318 2.55 -45.33 8.28
C PRO A 318 3.31 -45.60 6.96
N ASP A 319 3.21 -46.79 6.39
CA ASP A 319 4.01 -47.15 5.21
C ASP A 319 3.46 -46.49 3.93
N GLU A 320 2.14 -46.40 3.80
CA GLU A 320 1.49 -45.68 2.70
C GLU A 320 1.74 -44.16 2.78
N LEU A 321 1.75 -43.62 4.01
CA LEU A 321 2.04 -42.21 4.27
C LEU A 321 3.47 -41.85 3.83
N LEU A 322 4.45 -42.68 4.22
CA LEU A 322 5.86 -42.46 3.91
C LEU A 322 6.11 -42.42 2.39
N GLY A 323 5.50 -43.34 1.64
CA GLY A 323 5.60 -43.37 0.18
C GLY A 323 5.05 -42.10 -0.48
N LYS A 324 3.84 -41.69 -0.10
CA LYS A 324 3.21 -40.46 -0.63
C LYS A 324 4.01 -39.21 -0.33
N VAL A 325 4.59 -39.11 0.87
CA VAL A 325 5.41 -37.97 1.28
C VAL A 325 6.66 -37.85 0.40
N VAL A 326 7.40 -38.94 0.19
CA VAL A 326 8.64 -38.86 -0.61
C VAL A 326 8.37 -38.52 -2.07
N ASP A 327 7.27 -39.03 -2.64
CA ASP A 327 6.86 -38.69 -4.01
C ASP A 327 6.47 -37.21 -4.13
N LEU A 328 5.69 -36.69 -3.16
CA LEU A 328 5.26 -35.29 -3.16
C LEU A 328 6.45 -34.32 -3.02
N VAL A 329 7.40 -34.63 -2.14
CA VAL A 329 8.63 -33.82 -1.96
C VAL A 329 9.48 -33.87 -3.23
N ARG A 330 9.63 -35.04 -3.85
CA ARG A 330 10.39 -35.19 -5.10
C ARG A 330 9.78 -34.38 -6.25
N GLU A 331 8.47 -34.50 -6.47
CA GLU A 331 7.78 -33.81 -7.57
C GLU A 331 7.76 -32.29 -7.39
N ARG A 332 7.57 -31.80 -6.16
CA ARG A 332 7.42 -30.36 -5.90
C ARG A 332 8.72 -29.58 -6.07
N PHE A 333 9.86 -30.22 -5.77
CA PHE A 333 11.19 -29.60 -5.81
C PHE A 333 12.05 -30.09 -6.97
N ASP A 334 11.50 -30.88 -7.91
CA ASP A 334 12.21 -31.43 -9.07
C ASP A 334 13.52 -32.13 -8.69
N LEU A 335 13.44 -33.00 -7.68
CA LEU A 335 14.61 -33.65 -7.09
C LEU A 335 14.94 -34.96 -7.81
N TYR A 336 16.24 -35.27 -7.87
CA TYR A 336 16.70 -36.54 -8.43
C TYR A 336 16.20 -37.72 -7.58
N TYR A 337 16.38 -37.63 -6.26
CA TYR A 337 15.95 -38.67 -5.33
C TYR A 337 15.56 -38.09 -3.97
N VAL A 338 14.56 -38.73 -3.36
CA VAL A 338 14.13 -38.52 -1.97
C VAL A 338 13.94 -39.87 -1.28
N GLY A 339 14.41 -39.98 -0.04
CA GLY A 339 14.23 -41.16 0.79
C GLY A 339 14.04 -40.83 2.27
N LEU A 340 13.26 -41.65 2.97
CA LEU A 340 12.99 -41.57 4.41
C LEU A 340 13.57 -42.78 5.11
N PHE A 341 14.44 -42.52 6.07
CA PHE A 341 15.05 -43.51 6.95
C PHE A 341 14.48 -43.35 8.35
N LEU A 342 14.04 -44.45 8.96
CA LEU A 342 13.58 -44.48 10.35
C LEU A 342 14.53 -45.31 11.21
N LEU A 343 14.68 -44.91 12.47
CA LEU A 343 15.45 -45.68 13.44
C LEU A 343 14.79 -47.04 13.71
N ASP A 344 15.62 -48.09 13.78
CA ASP A 344 15.21 -49.39 14.29
C ASP A 344 14.96 -49.33 15.81
N GLU A 345 14.35 -50.38 16.38
CA GLU A 345 14.04 -50.44 17.82
C GLU A 345 15.29 -50.36 18.71
N SER A 346 16.44 -50.79 18.18
CA SER A 346 17.72 -50.72 18.91
C SER A 346 18.37 -49.33 18.87
N GLY A 347 17.92 -48.44 17.97
CA GLY A 347 18.50 -47.13 17.71
C GLY A 347 19.89 -47.18 17.05
N ARG A 348 20.34 -48.37 16.60
CA ARG A 348 21.67 -48.57 16.01
C ARG A 348 21.68 -48.31 14.51
N TYR A 349 20.56 -48.55 13.83
CA TYR A 349 20.48 -48.45 12.38
C TYR A 349 19.33 -47.52 11.96
N ALA A 350 19.64 -46.66 10.99
CA ALA A 350 18.65 -45.94 10.21
C ALA A 350 18.27 -46.82 9.00
N VAL A 351 17.03 -47.30 8.96
CA VAL A 351 16.52 -48.23 7.94
C VAL A 351 15.66 -47.47 6.95
N LEU A 352 15.91 -47.65 5.65
CA LEU A 352 15.07 -47.04 4.61
C LEU A 352 13.65 -47.61 4.70
N ARG A 353 12.65 -46.72 4.79
CA ARG A 353 11.23 -47.09 4.86
C ARG A 353 10.43 -46.58 3.66
N ALA A 354 10.87 -45.51 3.02
CA ALA A 354 10.35 -45.09 1.72
C ALA A 354 11.47 -44.46 0.89
N GLY A 355 11.41 -44.66 -0.43
CA GLY A 355 12.36 -44.09 -1.37
C GLY A 355 11.74 -43.98 -2.75
N THR A 356 12.09 -42.92 -3.46
CA THR A 356 11.51 -42.61 -4.78
C THR A 356 12.21 -43.35 -5.92
N GLY A 357 11.48 -43.57 -7.02
CA GLY A 357 12.03 -44.14 -8.25
C GLY A 357 12.49 -45.59 -8.14
N GLU A 358 13.27 -46.05 -9.13
CA GLU A 358 13.77 -47.42 -9.20
C GLU A 358 14.83 -47.71 -8.11
N ALA A 359 15.71 -46.75 -7.85
CA ALA A 359 16.71 -46.84 -6.79
C ALA A 359 16.06 -47.06 -5.40
N GLY A 360 14.98 -46.32 -5.08
CA GLY A 360 14.22 -46.49 -3.85
C GLY A 360 13.62 -47.89 -3.72
N ARG A 361 12.98 -48.40 -4.78
CA ARG A 361 12.40 -49.76 -4.80
C ARG A 361 13.45 -50.85 -4.57
N GLU A 362 14.59 -50.75 -5.25
CA GLU A 362 15.69 -51.71 -5.10
C GLU A 362 16.29 -51.67 -3.68
N MET A 363 16.48 -50.47 -3.11
CA MET A 363 16.97 -50.32 -1.73
C MET A 363 15.99 -50.86 -0.69
N LEU A 364 14.69 -50.67 -0.89
CA LEU A 364 13.65 -51.23 -0.03
C LEU A 364 13.64 -52.76 -0.08
N ALA A 365 13.72 -53.36 -1.27
CA ALA A 365 13.79 -54.81 -1.44
C ALA A 365 15.02 -55.41 -0.72
N ARG A 366 16.14 -54.68 -0.71
CA ARG A 366 17.38 -55.08 -0.02
C ARG A 366 17.39 -54.79 1.48
N HIS A 367 16.31 -54.22 2.03
CA HIS A 367 16.22 -53.81 3.45
C HIS A 367 17.40 -52.90 3.84
N HIS A 368 17.68 -51.91 2.97
CA HIS A 368 18.83 -51.04 3.11
C HIS A 368 18.84 -50.33 4.46
N ARG A 369 19.99 -50.38 5.15
CA ARG A 369 20.18 -49.81 6.48
C ARG A 369 21.57 -49.22 6.61
N LEU A 370 21.67 -48.13 7.36
CA LEU A 370 22.89 -47.38 7.61
C LEU A 370 23.13 -47.28 9.10
N GLU A 371 24.37 -47.44 9.54
CA GLU A 371 24.73 -47.35 10.96
C GLU A 371 24.66 -45.89 11.45
N VAL A 372 23.99 -45.67 12.59
CA VAL A 372 23.88 -44.36 13.22
C VAL A 372 25.25 -43.95 13.76
N GLY A 373 25.70 -42.74 13.40
CA GLY A 373 27.04 -42.24 13.71
C GLY A 373 28.15 -42.82 12.84
N GLY A 374 27.84 -43.72 11.91
CA GLY A 374 28.78 -44.25 10.93
C GLY A 374 29.15 -43.22 9.85
N ASN A 375 29.93 -43.66 8.85
CA ASN A 375 30.35 -42.83 7.71
C ASN A 375 29.26 -42.70 6.64
N SER A 376 28.02 -42.34 7.02
CA SER A 376 26.98 -41.96 6.06
C SER A 376 26.37 -40.60 6.41
N MET A 377 25.95 -39.81 5.41
CA MET A 377 25.27 -38.53 5.62
C MET A 377 24.04 -38.69 6.53
N ILE A 378 23.23 -39.73 6.26
CA ILE A 378 22.08 -40.12 7.08
C ILE A 378 22.51 -40.52 8.50
N GLY A 379 23.52 -41.40 8.64
CA GLY A 379 23.97 -41.88 9.94
C GLY A 379 24.48 -40.75 10.85
N GLN A 380 25.23 -39.80 10.29
CA GLN A 380 25.72 -38.64 11.03
C GLN A 380 24.62 -37.61 11.34
N CYS A 381 23.71 -37.39 10.39
CA CYS A 381 22.54 -36.54 10.59
C CYS A 381 21.70 -37.03 11.76
N VAL A 382 21.43 -38.33 11.85
CA VAL A 382 20.65 -38.91 12.94
C VAL A 382 21.40 -38.84 14.28
N ALA A 383 22.71 -39.12 14.29
CA ALA A 383 23.52 -39.13 15.52
C ALA A 383 23.69 -37.74 16.15
N LEU A 384 23.94 -36.72 15.33
CA LEU A 384 24.05 -35.33 15.78
C LEU A 384 22.67 -34.68 15.96
N GLY A 385 21.67 -35.25 15.28
CA GLY A 385 20.34 -34.69 15.15
C GLY A 385 20.30 -33.47 14.23
N GLU A 386 21.38 -33.03 13.61
CA GLU A 386 21.46 -31.81 12.79
C GLU A 386 21.46 -32.11 11.28
N ALA A 387 21.05 -31.14 10.47
CA ALA A 387 21.11 -31.28 9.01
C ALA A 387 22.57 -31.42 8.53
N ARG A 388 22.81 -32.27 7.55
CA ARG A 388 24.12 -32.44 6.88
C ARG A 388 23.96 -32.12 5.40
N ILE A 389 24.88 -31.32 4.87
CA ILE A 389 24.82 -30.78 3.51
C ILE A 389 26.14 -31.14 2.83
N ALA A 390 26.06 -31.72 1.63
CA ALA A 390 27.18 -31.90 0.72
C ALA A 390 26.80 -31.23 -0.60
N LEU A 391 27.44 -30.09 -0.92
CA LEU A 391 27.10 -29.28 -2.11
C LEU A 391 27.79 -29.77 -3.39
N ASP A 392 28.90 -30.51 -3.28
CA ASP A 392 29.44 -31.31 -4.37
C ASP A 392 29.91 -32.66 -3.84
N VAL A 393 29.12 -33.70 -4.12
CA VAL A 393 29.44 -35.07 -3.73
C VAL A 393 30.66 -35.59 -4.49
N GLY A 394 31.17 -34.93 -5.53
CA GLY A 394 32.38 -35.32 -6.27
C GLY A 394 33.72 -35.02 -5.56
N GLU A 395 33.87 -33.86 -4.89
CA GLU A 395 35.07 -33.50 -4.11
C GLU A 395 35.03 -34.07 -2.69
N GLU A 396 33.84 -34.21 -2.09
CA GLU A 396 33.61 -34.89 -0.80
C GLU A 396 33.29 -36.40 -0.95
N ALA A 397 33.39 -36.94 -2.18
CA ALA A 397 32.91 -38.26 -2.66
C ALA A 397 33.37 -39.48 -1.88
N VAL A 398 34.56 -39.40 -1.28
CA VAL A 398 35.28 -40.60 -0.87
C VAL A 398 34.60 -41.32 0.31
N HIS A 399 33.54 -40.76 0.90
CA HIS A 399 32.82 -41.37 2.02
C HIS A 399 31.37 -41.79 1.76
N PHE A 400 30.73 -41.39 0.65
CA PHE A 400 29.25 -41.45 0.54
C PHE A 400 28.71 -41.92 -0.82
N ASP A 401 29.42 -42.81 -1.50
CA ASP A 401 29.02 -43.30 -2.83
C ASP A 401 27.92 -44.38 -2.72
N ASN A 402 26.73 -44.12 -3.28
CA ASN A 402 25.66 -45.10 -3.42
C ASN A 402 25.59 -45.55 -4.90
N PRO A 403 25.98 -46.81 -5.22
CA PRO A 403 26.00 -47.30 -6.60
C PRO A 403 24.63 -47.26 -7.32
N LEU A 404 23.54 -47.13 -6.57
CA LEU A 404 22.19 -47.04 -7.12
C LEU A 404 21.78 -45.60 -7.49
N LEU A 405 22.57 -44.59 -7.10
CA LEU A 405 22.34 -43.17 -7.34
C LEU A 405 23.63 -42.51 -7.90
N PRO A 406 24.13 -42.97 -9.07
CA PRO A 406 25.44 -42.55 -9.59
C PRO A 406 25.48 -41.08 -10.05
N GLU A 407 24.33 -40.48 -10.31
CA GLU A 407 24.24 -39.10 -10.80
C GLU A 407 24.10 -38.08 -9.66
N THR A 408 24.19 -38.50 -8.39
CA THR A 408 24.08 -37.56 -7.26
C THR A 408 25.28 -36.62 -7.20
N ARG A 409 25.00 -35.32 -7.30
CA ARG A 409 26.00 -34.24 -7.29
C ARG A 409 25.86 -33.35 -6.07
N SER A 410 24.69 -33.26 -5.45
CA SER A 410 24.52 -32.66 -4.13
C SER A 410 23.51 -33.46 -3.30
N GLU A 411 23.74 -33.52 -1.98
CA GLU A 411 22.92 -34.27 -1.03
C GLU A 411 22.68 -33.46 0.25
N LEU A 412 21.45 -33.55 0.76
CA LEU A 412 21.03 -32.98 2.02
C LEU A 412 20.35 -34.08 2.86
N ALA A 413 20.89 -34.34 4.04
CA ALA A 413 20.29 -35.22 5.04
C ALA A 413 19.67 -34.36 6.15
N LEU A 414 18.35 -34.49 6.33
CA LEU A 414 17.54 -33.70 7.25
C LEU A 414 17.02 -34.58 8.39
N PRO A 415 17.21 -34.19 9.66
CA PRO A 415 16.76 -34.97 10.80
C PRO A 415 15.23 -34.92 10.88
N LEU A 416 14.59 -36.08 11.04
CA LEU A 416 13.16 -36.18 11.36
C LEU A 416 13.02 -36.08 12.87
N ARG A 417 12.60 -34.91 13.37
CA ARG A 417 12.48 -34.63 14.81
C ARG A 417 11.02 -34.57 15.23
N SER A 418 10.64 -35.41 16.19
CA SER A 418 9.33 -35.33 16.85
C SER A 418 9.50 -35.34 18.36
N ARG A 419 8.78 -34.45 19.06
CA ARG A 419 8.76 -34.35 20.53
C ARG A 419 10.17 -34.31 21.16
N GLY A 420 11.10 -33.59 20.52
CA GLY A 420 12.48 -33.43 20.99
C GLY A 420 13.41 -34.63 20.78
N ARG A 421 12.97 -35.64 20.00
CA ARG A 421 13.78 -36.83 19.65
C ARG A 421 13.89 -36.98 18.14
N THR A 422 15.06 -37.37 17.67
CA THR A 422 15.28 -37.74 16.27
C THR A 422 14.75 -39.16 16.05
N ILE A 423 13.74 -39.32 15.19
CA ILE A 423 13.13 -40.62 14.88
C ILE A 423 13.69 -41.24 13.58
N GLY A 424 14.49 -40.46 12.84
CA GLY A 424 15.01 -40.84 11.54
C GLY A 424 15.62 -39.66 10.80
N ALA A 425 15.80 -39.80 9.49
CA ALA A 425 16.24 -38.72 8.61
C ALA A 425 15.61 -38.83 7.21
N MET A 426 15.44 -37.70 6.56
CA MET A 426 15.05 -37.58 5.16
C MET A 426 16.28 -37.19 4.35
N THR A 427 16.63 -37.96 3.32
CA THR A 427 17.62 -37.54 2.32
C THR A 427 16.91 -36.95 1.12
N VAL A 428 17.45 -35.85 0.61
CA VAL A 428 17.12 -35.29 -0.70
C VAL A 428 18.41 -35.12 -1.49
N GLN A 429 18.37 -35.52 -2.76
CA GLN A 429 19.54 -35.56 -3.64
C GLN A 429 19.21 -34.89 -4.97
N SER A 430 20.19 -34.20 -5.53
CA SER A 430 20.11 -33.56 -6.84
C SER A 430 21.24 -34.03 -7.75
N ASP A 431 20.97 -34.06 -9.05
CA ASP A 431 21.93 -34.31 -10.11
C ASP A 431 22.74 -33.06 -10.50
N ARG A 432 22.56 -31.95 -9.78
CA ARG A 432 23.27 -30.68 -9.95
C ARG A 432 24.17 -30.40 -8.75
N GLU A 433 25.34 -29.83 -9.01
CA GLU A 433 26.20 -29.26 -7.96
C GLU A 433 25.54 -28.03 -7.33
N ALA A 434 25.75 -27.82 -6.04
CA ALA A 434 25.27 -26.69 -5.25
C ALA A 434 23.78 -26.38 -5.46
N ALA A 435 22.94 -27.42 -5.54
CA ALA A 435 21.53 -27.29 -5.89
C ALA A 435 20.65 -26.68 -4.78
N PHE A 436 21.16 -26.55 -3.56
CA PHE A 436 20.40 -26.11 -2.39
C PHE A 436 21.00 -24.83 -1.80
N ASP A 437 20.20 -23.77 -1.73
CA ASP A 437 20.56 -22.55 -0.99
C ASP A 437 20.01 -22.57 0.45
N GLU A 438 20.34 -21.55 1.25
CA GLU A 438 19.88 -21.47 2.66
C GLU A 438 18.34 -21.43 2.78
N ALA A 439 17.64 -20.87 1.81
CA ALA A 439 16.18 -20.81 1.82
C ALA A 439 15.58 -22.18 1.52
N ASP A 440 16.13 -22.91 0.55
CA ASP A 440 15.74 -24.29 0.22
C ASP A 440 15.91 -25.21 1.43
N ILE A 441 17.06 -25.13 2.10
CA ILE A 441 17.35 -25.92 3.30
C ILE A 441 16.33 -25.65 4.40
N ALA A 442 15.99 -24.38 4.64
CA ALA A 442 15.01 -24.01 5.67
C ALA A 442 13.60 -24.55 5.35
N ILE A 443 13.19 -24.51 4.09
CA ILE A 443 11.88 -25.04 3.64
C ILE A 443 11.86 -26.57 3.75
N LEU A 444 12.90 -27.24 3.27
CA LEU A 444 13.00 -28.71 3.31
C LEU A 444 13.09 -29.23 4.75
N GLN A 445 13.79 -28.52 5.66
CA GLN A 445 13.79 -28.83 7.09
C GLN A 445 12.40 -28.68 7.70
N ALA A 446 11.67 -27.60 7.39
CA ALA A 446 10.31 -27.42 7.88
C ALA A 446 9.37 -28.53 7.39
N MET A 447 9.58 -29.05 6.18
CA MET A 447 8.87 -30.23 5.68
C MET A 447 9.27 -31.49 6.44
N ALA A 448 10.57 -31.73 6.65
CA ALA A 448 11.08 -32.85 7.44
C ALA A 448 10.45 -32.89 8.83
N ASP A 449 10.29 -31.74 9.49
CA ASP A 449 9.67 -31.62 10.80
C ASP A 449 8.18 -32.01 10.76
N GLN A 450 7.42 -31.57 9.74
CA GLN A 450 6.00 -31.95 9.58
C GLN A 450 5.85 -33.44 9.30
N VAL A 451 6.71 -33.99 8.46
CA VAL A 451 6.76 -35.42 8.15
C VAL A 451 7.08 -36.22 9.41
N ALA A 452 8.04 -35.78 10.22
CA ALA A 452 8.39 -36.43 11.48
C ALA A 452 7.23 -36.50 12.47
N ILE A 453 6.50 -35.38 12.65
CA ILE A 453 5.33 -35.32 13.54
C ILE A 453 4.29 -36.36 13.14
N ALA A 454 4.09 -36.53 11.84
CA ALA A 454 3.04 -37.40 11.37
C ALA A 454 3.40 -38.88 11.36
N ILE A 455 4.65 -39.21 11.05
CA ILE A 455 5.16 -40.57 11.23
C ILE A 455 5.01 -40.97 12.70
N ASP A 456 5.36 -40.07 13.62
CA ASP A 456 5.21 -40.31 15.06
C ASP A 456 3.74 -40.47 15.48
N ASN A 457 2.81 -39.70 14.89
CA ASN A 457 1.38 -39.84 15.14
C ASN A 457 0.79 -41.14 14.55
N ALA A 458 1.15 -41.50 13.32
CA ALA A 458 0.69 -42.72 12.66
C ALA A 458 1.18 -43.96 13.41
N ARG A 459 2.45 -43.97 13.85
CA ARG A 459 3.01 -45.02 14.70
C ARG A 459 2.29 -45.12 16.04
N LEU A 460 2.09 -43.99 16.74
CA LEU A 460 1.39 -43.99 18.02
C LEU A 460 -0.04 -44.52 17.89
N PHE A 461 -0.73 -44.19 16.79
CA PHE A 461 -2.06 -44.69 16.50
C PHE A 461 -2.06 -46.21 16.27
N ALA A 462 -1.13 -46.72 15.45
CA ALA A 462 -0.96 -48.16 15.21
C ALA A 462 -0.65 -48.93 16.51
N ASP A 463 0.26 -48.42 17.34
CA ASP A 463 0.61 -49.03 18.64
C ASP A 463 -0.62 -49.07 19.57
N THR A 464 -1.42 -48.00 19.58
CA THR A 464 -2.65 -47.93 20.39
C THR A 464 -3.71 -48.92 19.90
N GLN A 465 -3.86 -49.08 18.58
CA GLN A 465 -4.76 -50.07 17.98
C GLN A 465 -4.34 -51.50 18.37
N ALA A 466 -3.07 -51.83 18.19
CA ALA A 466 -2.53 -53.15 18.53
C ALA A 466 -2.71 -53.48 20.02
N ALA A 467 -2.41 -52.52 20.91
CA ALA A 467 -2.61 -52.70 22.35
C ALA A 467 -4.09 -52.90 22.72
N LEU A 468 -5.01 -52.21 22.04
CA LEU A 468 -6.46 -52.40 22.24
C LEU A 468 -6.93 -53.78 21.80
N GLU A 469 -6.41 -54.29 20.67
CA GLU A 469 -6.70 -55.64 20.19
C GLU A 469 -6.15 -56.71 21.13
N GLU A 470 -4.91 -56.55 21.60
CA GLU A 470 -4.30 -57.47 22.56
C GLU A 470 -5.08 -57.51 23.87
N LEU A 471 -5.48 -56.34 24.39
CA LEU A 471 -6.31 -56.23 25.59
C LEU A 471 -7.67 -56.91 25.41
N ARG A 472 -8.33 -56.70 24.26
CA ARG A 472 -9.60 -57.37 23.94
C ARG A 472 -9.43 -58.89 23.89
N ALA A 473 -8.39 -59.37 23.24
CA ALA A 473 -8.10 -60.80 23.16
C ALA A 473 -7.80 -61.40 24.54
N ALA A 474 -7.03 -60.71 25.38
CA ALA A 474 -6.76 -61.11 26.76
C ALA A 474 -8.03 -61.15 27.62
N GLN A 475 -8.89 -60.12 27.50
CA GLN A 475 -10.17 -60.06 28.21
C GLN A 475 -11.11 -61.21 27.81
N GLN A 476 -11.20 -61.52 26.52
CA GLN A 476 -12.01 -62.64 26.04
C GLN A 476 -11.48 -63.99 26.56
N ARG A 477 -10.16 -64.20 26.54
CA ARG A 477 -9.54 -65.41 27.12
C ARG A 477 -9.85 -65.54 28.62
N TYR A 478 -9.72 -64.45 29.36
CA TYR A 478 -10.04 -64.43 30.80
C TYR A 478 -11.51 -64.77 31.06
N LEU A 479 -12.44 -64.14 30.34
CA LEU A 479 -13.88 -64.42 30.49
C LEU A 479 -14.19 -65.89 30.18
N ARG A 480 -13.65 -66.45 29.10
CA ARG A 480 -13.84 -67.86 28.75
C ARG A 480 -13.37 -68.79 29.88
N GLN A 481 -12.17 -68.58 30.39
CA GLN A 481 -11.63 -69.39 31.50
C GLN A 481 -12.45 -69.28 32.79
N ALA A 482 -12.91 -68.06 33.14
CA ALA A 482 -13.72 -67.84 34.32
C ALA A 482 -15.08 -68.55 34.22
N TRP A 483 -15.71 -68.49 33.04
CA TRP A 483 -16.97 -69.19 32.76
C TRP A 483 -16.79 -70.71 32.75
N GLU A 484 -15.74 -71.24 32.13
CA GLU A 484 -15.42 -72.68 32.19
C GLU A 484 -15.26 -73.17 33.64
N HIS A 485 -14.56 -72.41 34.50
CA HIS A 485 -14.37 -72.77 35.91
C HIS A 485 -15.68 -72.74 36.71
N TYR A 486 -16.53 -71.74 36.47
CA TYR A 486 -17.84 -71.63 37.12
C TYR A 486 -18.77 -72.77 36.69
N LEU A 487 -18.87 -73.03 35.39
CA LEU A 487 -19.77 -74.06 34.85
C LEU A 487 -19.37 -75.48 35.28
N ARG A 488 -18.08 -75.76 35.47
CA ARG A 488 -17.61 -77.04 36.05
C ARG A 488 -18.05 -77.27 37.50
N ALA A 489 -18.29 -76.19 38.25
CA ALA A 489 -18.71 -76.25 39.65
C ALA A 489 -20.23 -76.16 39.82
N ALA A 490 -20.97 -75.85 38.77
CA ALA A 490 -22.43 -75.76 38.81
C ALA A 490 -23.05 -77.17 38.82
N GLU A 491 -24.06 -77.40 39.68
CA GLU A 491 -24.73 -78.70 39.82
C GLU A 491 -25.57 -79.10 38.59
N SER A 492 -26.05 -78.11 37.81
CA SER A 492 -26.83 -78.32 36.58
C SER A 492 -26.41 -77.34 35.49
N SER A 493 -26.00 -77.86 34.33
CA SER A 493 -25.55 -77.04 33.18
C SER A 493 -26.65 -76.75 32.17
N TYR A 494 -27.86 -77.30 32.35
CA TYR A 494 -29.02 -77.00 31.50
C TYR A 494 -30.32 -77.02 32.32
N TYR A 495 -31.32 -76.28 31.83
CA TYR A 495 -32.68 -76.28 32.35
C TYR A 495 -33.66 -76.36 31.19
N GLU A 496 -34.71 -77.16 31.35
CA GLU A 496 -35.80 -77.30 30.38
C GLU A 496 -37.12 -76.91 31.05
N ALA A 497 -37.85 -75.98 30.41
CA ALA A 497 -39.23 -75.69 30.77
C ALA A 497 -40.16 -76.43 29.80
N ARG A 498 -40.93 -77.40 30.32
CA ARG A 498 -41.78 -78.26 29.50
C ARG A 498 -43.25 -78.09 29.80
N ARG A 499 -44.09 -78.14 28.76
CA ARG A 499 -45.55 -78.26 28.91
C ARG A 499 -45.91 -79.68 29.37
N SER A 500 -46.88 -79.78 30.30
CA SER A 500 -47.33 -81.07 30.85
C SER A 500 -47.75 -82.04 29.75
N GLY A 501 -47.14 -83.22 29.70
CA GLY A 501 -47.41 -84.28 28.71
C GLY A 501 -46.41 -84.42 27.57
N MET A 502 -45.43 -83.53 27.43
CA MET A 502 -44.40 -83.61 26.37
C MET A 502 -43.20 -84.49 26.80
N PRO A 503 -42.50 -85.16 25.87
CA PRO A 503 -41.27 -85.91 26.15
C PRO A 503 -40.10 -84.97 26.48
N ALA A 504 -39.03 -85.50 27.08
CA ALA A 504 -37.84 -84.71 27.35
C ALA A 504 -37.11 -84.31 26.11
N LEU A 505 -36.52 -83.11 26.14
CA LEU A 505 -35.51 -82.69 25.17
C LEU A 505 -34.48 -83.84 25.06
N ALA A 506 -34.57 -84.58 23.97
CA ALA A 506 -33.60 -85.62 23.62
C ALA A 506 -32.27 -84.95 23.20
N ASP A 507 -31.21 -85.74 23.06
CA ASP A 507 -29.87 -85.29 22.61
C ASP A 507 -29.89 -84.47 21.30
N ARG A 508 -30.98 -84.55 20.51
CA ARG A 508 -31.20 -83.77 19.29
C ARG A 508 -31.19 -82.26 19.54
N ALA A 509 -31.90 -81.77 20.56
CA ALA A 509 -31.99 -80.34 20.90
C ALA A 509 -30.67 -79.76 21.43
N LEU A 510 -29.88 -80.61 22.09
CA LEU A 510 -28.55 -80.24 22.57
C LEU A 510 -27.55 -80.14 21.42
N ALA A 511 -27.64 -80.99 20.38
CA ALA A 511 -26.78 -80.89 19.20
C ALA A 511 -26.96 -79.55 18.44
N GLU A 512 -28.18 -79.02 18.39
CA GLU A 512 -28.44 -77.70 17.80
C GLU A 512 -27.90 -76.57 18.69
N ALA A 513 -27.97 -76.70 20.01
CA ALA A 513 -27.34 -75.77 20.96
C ALA A 513 -25.80 -75.78 20.87
N ASP A 514 -25.19 -76.96 20.75
CA ASP A 514 -23.73 -77.10 20.54
C ASP A 514 -23.31 -76.42 19.23
N SER A 515 -24.12 -76.56 18.17
CA SER A 515 -23.85 -75.89 16.90
C SER A 515 -23.90 -74.36 17.00
N VAL A 516 -24.77 -73.80 17.86
CA VAL A 516 -24.82 -72.35 18.14
C VAL A 516 -23.60 -71.90 18.94
N VAL A 517 -23.13 -72.72 19.88
CA VAL A 517 -21.91 -72.42 20.66
C VAL A 517 -20.66 -72.48 19.78
N GLU A 518 -20.58 -73.43 18.85
CA GLU A 518 -19.47 -73.58 17.91
C GLU A 518 -19.46 -72.51 16.81
N ARG A 519 -20.62 -72.25 16.20
CA ARG A 519 -20.75 -71.34 15.04
C ARG A 519 -21.02 -69.89 15.43
N GLN A 520 -21.43 -69.64 16.68
CA GLN A 520 -21.77 -68.31 17.21
C GLN A 520 -22.91 -67.60 16.46
N GLU A 521 -23.78 -68.37 15.81
CA GLU A 521 -24.87 -67.86 14.97
C GLU A 521 -26.22 -68.33 15.50
N VAL A 522 -27.28 -67.57 15.20
CA VAL A 522 -28.65 -68.00 15.48
C VAL A 522 -28.99 -69.16 14.56
N VAL A 523 -29.44 -70.27 15.14
CA VAL A 523 -29.90 -71.44 14.39
C VAL A 523 -31.41 -71.47 14.40
N VAL A 524 -32.01 -71.38 13.21
CA VAL A 524 -33.44 -71.55 13.00
C VAL A 524 -33.67 -72.88 12.28
N LYS A 525 -34.38 -73.80 12.94
CA LYS A 525 -34.80 -75.07 12.38
C LYS A 525 -36.24 -74.96 11.91
N THR A 526 -36.45 -75.23 10.63
CA THR A 526 -37.76 -75.28 9.98
C THR A 526 -38.03 -76.74 9.57
N PRO A 527 -39.27 -77.25 9.68
CA PRO A 527 -39.60 -78.62 9.28
C PRO A 527 -39.20 -78.89 7.82
N SER A 528 -38.37 -79.91 7.61
CA SER A 528 -37.72 -80.18 6.32
C SER A 528 -38.45 -81.23 5.47
N SER A 529 -39.38 -81.99 6.07
CA SER A 529 -40.17 -83.04 5.43
C SER A 529 -41.53 -83.21 6.10
N ALA A 530 -42.51 -83.82 5.43
CA ALA A 530 -43.86 -84.06 5.95
C ALA A 530 -43.92 -85.05 7.15
N GLU A 531 -42.83 -85.72 7.48
CA GLU A 531 -42.72 -86.59 8.67
C GLU A 531 -42.05 -85.87 9.87
N GLU A 532 -41.32 -84.77 9.64
CA GLU A 532 -40.60 -84.02 10.67
C GLU A 532 -41.36 -82.74 11.03
N HIS A 533 -42.08 -82.76 12.15
CA HIS A 533 -43.02 -81.69 12.56
C HIS A 533 -42.42 -80.68 13.56
N SER A 534 -41.10 -80.70 13.79
CA SER A 534 -40.46 -79.86 14.80
C SER A 534 -39.81 -78.59 14.21
N SER A 535 -40.10 -77.43 14.77
CA SER A 535 -39.37 -76.18 14.50
C SER A 535 -38.68 -75.66 15.76
N ALA A 536 -37.57 -74.94 15.61
CA ALA A 536 -36.83 -74.40 16.77
C ALA A 536 -36.06 -73.12 16.41
N VAL A 537 -35.87 -72.25 17.39
CA VAL A 537 -34.92 -71.12 17.34
C VAL A 537 -33.98 -71.24 18.51
N ILE A 538 -32.68 -71.25 18.22
CA ILE A 538 -31.63 -71.27 19.21
C ILE A 538 -30.75 -70.05 19.00
N VAL A 539 -30.59 -69.26 20.05
CA VAL A 539 -29.76 -68.03 20.04
C VAL A 539 -28.57 -68.18 20.99
N PRO A 540 -27.42 -67.58 20.68
CA PRO A 540 -26.27 -67.64 21.56
C PRO A 540 -26.47 -66.73 22.79
N ILE A 541 -26.16 -67.26 23.97
CA ILE A 541 -26.01 -66.45 25.18
C ILE A 541 -24.58 -65.91 25.16
N SER A 542 -24.44 -64.63 24.81
CA SER A 542 -23.13 -64.01 24.62
C SER A 542 -22.90 -62.87 25.60
N LEU A 543 -21.71 -62.83 26.20
CA LEU A 543 -21.27 -61.74 27.06
C LEU A 543 -19.96 -61.17 26.52
N ARG A 544 -19.98 -59.90 26.11
CA ARG A 544 -18.80 -59.17 25.61
C ARG A 544 -18.04 -59.93 24.50
N GLY A 545 -18.79 -60.54 23.58
CA GLY A 545 -18.25 -61.30 22.44
C GLY A 545 -17.79 -62.72 22.79
N VAL A 546 -18.04 -63.20 24.00
CA VAL A 546 -17.80 -64.60 24.39
C VAL A 546 -19.15 -65.31 24.50
N VAL A 547 -19.37 -66.35 23.69
CA VAL A 547 -20.54 -67.23 23.82
C VAL A 547 -20.32 -68.14 25.04
N ILE A 548 -21.25 -68.08 25.99
CA ILE A 548 -21.20 -68.82 27.27
C ILE A 548 -22.26 -69.92 27.37
N GLY A 549 -23.17 -69.98 26.39
CA GLY A 549 -24.22 -71.00 26.29
C GLY A 549 -25.19 -70.68 25.17
N ALA A 550 -26.32 -71.40 25.12
CA ALA A 550 -27.37 -71.20 24.14
C ALA A 550 -28.75 -71.22 24.81
N LEU A 551 -29.67 -70.45 24.25
CA LEU A 551 -31.08 -70.44 24.65
C LEU A 551 -31.92 -70.90 23.45
N GLY A 552 -32.54 -72.06 23.59
CA GLY A 552 -33.39 -72.67 22.57
C GLY A 552 -34.87 -72.59 22.93
N VAL A 553 -35.71 -72.30 21.95
CA VAL A 553 -37.17 -72.50 22.01
C VAL A 553 -37.55 -73.48 20.92
N HIS A 554 -38.23 -74.55 21.32
CA HIS A 554 -38.64 -75.64 20.44
C HIS A 554 -40.17 -75.73 20.36
N ASP A 555 -40.67 -76.07 19.19
CA ASP A 555 -42.06 -76.44 18.93
C ASP A 555 -42.07 -77.84 18.30
N GLU A 556 -42.54 -78.85 19.05
CA GLU A 556 -42.45 -80.28 18.68
C GLU A 556 -43.61 -80.74 17.78
N TYR A 557 -44.70 -79.98 17.74
CA TYR A 557 -45.95 -80.36 17.03
C TYR A 557 -46.48 -79.27 16.09
N GLY A 558 -45.77 -78.16 15.93
CA GLY A 558 -46.25 -76.98 15.23
C GLY A 558 -45.53 -76.70 13.91
N GLU A 559 -46.29 -76.24 12.92
CA GLU A 559 -45.77 -75.56 11.72
C GLU A 559 -45.33 -74.11 12.03
N ARG A 560 -44.91 -73.81 13.28
CA ARG A 560 -44.58 -72.44 13.68
C ARG A 560 -43.39 -71.95 12.87
N GLN A 561 -43.66 -70.92 12.07
CA GLN A 561 -42.64 -70.15 11.37
C GLN A 561 -42.16 -69.06 12.32
N TRP A 562 -40.85 -69.06 12.59
CA TRP A 562 -40.21 -68.07 13.44
C TRP A 562 -39.94 -66.81 12.61
N ASP A 563 -40.60 -65.72 12.96
CA ASP A 563 -40.37 -64.43 12.33
C ASP A 563 -39.23 -63.65 13.02
N GLU A 564 -38.82 -62.53 12.42
CA GLU A 564 -37.74 -61.69 12.97
C GLU A 564 -38.07 -61.15 14.37
N ASN A 565 -39.35 -60.95 14.68
CA ASN A 565 -39.78 -60.43 15.97
C ASN A 565 -39.68 -61.49 17.07
N ASP A 566 -40.06 -62.74 16.78
CA ASP A 566 -39.87 -63.88 17.67
C ASP A 566 -38.38 -64.10 17.98
N ILE A 567 -37.52 -64.03 16.95
CA ILE A 567 -36.06 -64.15 17.13
C ILE A 567 -35.53 -63.01 18.00
N ALA A 568 -35.93 -61.76 17.75
CA ALA A 568 -35.50 -60.60 18.52
C ALA A 568 -35.88 -60.69 20.01
N ILE A 569 -37.07 -61.22 20.32
CA ILE A 569 -37.51 -61.43 21.71
C ILE A 569 -36.62 -62.46 22.39
N ILE A 570 -36.35 -63.60 21.74
CA ILE A 570 -35.51 -64.66 22.32
C ILE A 570 -34.06 -64.17 22.49
N GLN A 571 -33.52 -63.41 21.54
CA GLN A 571 -32.22 -62.75 21.65
C GLN A 571 -32.17 -61.78 22.84
N ALA A 572 -33.17 -60.91 23.00
CA ALA A 572 -33.21 -59.97 24.13
C ALA A 572 -33.28 -60.69 25.49
N VAL A 573 -33.95 -61.84 25.56
CA VAL A 573 -33.95 -62.70 26.75
C VAL A 573 -32.56 -63.30 26.98
N ALA A 574 -31.91 -63.81 25.94
CA ALA A 574 -30.55 -64.35 26.04
C ALA A 574 -29.52 -63.30 26.49
N GLU A 575 -29.62 -62.05 26.01
CA GLU A 575 -28.77 -60.94 26.44
C GLU A 575 -28.96 -60.61 27.92
N ARG A 576 -30.21 -60.50 28.38
CA ARG A 576 -30.52 -60.26 29.80
C ARG A 576 -30.06 -61.43 30.68
N MET A 577 -30.20 -62.65 30.16
CA MET A 577 -29.75 -63.87 30.83
C MET A 577 -28.22 -63.89 30.96
N ALA A 578 -27.47 -63.48 29.93
CA ALA A 578 -26.01 -63.38 29.98
C ALA A 578 -25.54 -62.44 31.10
N LEU A 579 -26.17 -61.27 31.24
CA LEU A 579 -25.86 -60.30 32.29
C LEU A 579 -26.23 -60.82 33.69
N ALA A 580 -27.41 -61.42 33.85
CA ALA A 580 -27.85 -61.98 35.11
C ALA A 580 -26.96 -63.15 35.56
N ALA A 581 -26.58 -64.02 34.62
CA ALA A 581 -25.71 -65.15 34.87
C ALA A 581 -24.29 -64.69 35.25
N ASP A 582 -23.76 -63.61 34.63
CA ASP A 582 -22.45 -63.05 35.02
C ASP A 582 -22.47 -62.48 36.44
N ASN A 583 -23.56 -61.81 36.84
CA ASN A 583 -23.73 -61.35 38.22
C ASN A 583 -23.75 -62.51 39.22
N LEU A 584 -24.42 -63.61 38.89
CA LEU A 584 -24.44 -64.82 39.73
C LEU A 584 -23.05 -65.47 39.83
N ARG A 585 -22.33 -65.57 38.70
CA ARG A 585 -20.94 -66.05 38.68
C ARG A 585 -20.05 -65.20 39.57
N LEU A 586 -20.11 -63.87 39.45
CA LEU A 586 -19.33 -62.94 40.26
C LEU A 586 -19.67 -63.04 41.76
N LEU A 587 -20.96 -63.19 42.09
CA LEU A 587 -21.40 -63.40 43.47
C LEU A 587 -20.84 -64.72 44.02
N TYR A 588 -20.91 -65.80 43.27
CA TYR A 588 -20.37 -67.10 43.64
C TYR A 588 -18.86 -67.04 43.88
N GLU A 589 -18.10 -66.41 42.96
CA GLU A 589 -16.66 -66.21 43.11
C GLU A 589 -16.33 -65.41 44.38
N THR A 590 -17.08 -64.34 44.64
CA THR A 590 -16.89 -63.48 45.81
C THR A 590 -17.19 -64.25 47.11
N GLN A 591 -18.29 -64.99 47.17
CA GLN A 591 -18.65 -65.82 48.33
C GLN A 591 -17.61 -66.91 48.58
N ARG A 592 -17.15 -67.59 47.53
CA ARG A 592 -16.15 -68.65 47.65
C ARG A 592 -14.80 -68.09 48.11
N ARG A 593 -14.41 -66.90 47.64
CA ARG A 593 -13.21 -66.20 48.10
C ARG A 593 -13.32 -65.82 49.58
N ALA A 594 -14.45 -65.22 50.00
CA ALA A 594 -14.70 -64.85 51.39
C ALA A 594 -14.74 -66.09 52.31
N TYR A 595 -15.38 -67.17 51.88
CA TYR A 595 -15.44 -68.44 52.62
C TYR A 595 -14.04 -69.02 52.82
N ARG A 596 -13.20 -69.07 51.78
CA ARG A 596 -11.80 -69.55 51.89
C ARG A 596 -10.98 -68.70 52.85
N GLU A 597 -11.12 -67.38 52.79
CA GLU A 597 -10.40 -66.46 53.67
C GLU A 597 -10.84 -66.62 55.13
N GLN A 598 -12.14 -66.69 55.38
CA GLN A 598 -12.69 -66.94 56.71
C GLN A 598 -12.23 -68.28 57.27
N LEU A 599 -12.31 -69.36 56.47
CA LEU A 599 -11.87 -70.69 56.86
C LEU A 599 -10.37 -70.70 57.20
N THR A 600 -9.53 -70.11 56.36
CA THR A 600 -8.08 -70.02 56.60
C THR A 600 -7.79 -69.25 57.89
N ARG A 601 -8.50 -68.14 58.13
CA ARG A 601 -8.36 -67.32 59.34
C ARG A 601 -8.81 -68.09 60.59
N GLU A 602 -9.93 -68.80 60.53
CA GLU A 602 -10.43 -69.61 61.63
C GLU A 602 -9.45 -70.75 61.97
N ILE A 603 -8.93 -71.45 60.97
CA ILE A 603 -7.91 -72.49 61.15
C ILE A 603 -6.65 -71.91 61.80
N ALA A 604 -6.16 -70.77 61.30
CA ALA A 604 -5.00 -70.09 61.87
C ALA A 604 -5.24 -69.64 63.33
N ASP A 605 -6.44 -69.16 63.66
CA ASP A 605 -6.80 -68.78 65.04
C ASP A 605 -6.88 -70.00 65.96
N ARG A 606 -7.43 -71.13 65.51
CA ARG A 606 -7.43 -72.39 66.26
C ARG A 606 -6.00 -72.90 66.50
N MET A 607 -5.15 -72.85 65.48
CA MET A 607 -3.73 -73.22 65.59
C MET A 607 -2.97 -72.30 66.55
N ARG A 608 -3.21 -70.98 66.51
CA ARG A 608 -2.58 -70.01 67.42
C ARG A 608 -2.96 -70.21 68.89
N ARG A 609 -4.12 -70.78 69.18
CA ARG A 609 -4.59 -71.06 70.55
C ARG A 609 -4.06 -72.39 71.11
N ALA A 610 -3.34 -73.19 70.31
CA ALA A 610 -2.74 -74.42 70.80
C ALA A 610 -1.65 -74.13 71.85
N ALA A 611 -1.72 -74.82 73.00
CA ALA A 611 -0.80 -74.59 74.12
C ALA A 611 0.58 -75.25 73.94
N ASP A 612 0.70 -76.21 73.02
CA ASP A 612 1.90 -76.98 72.76
C ASP A 612 1.96 -77.47 71.29
N MET A 613 3.14 -77.94 70.87
CA MET A 613 3.41 -78.38 69.50
C MET A 613 2.54 -79.58 69.08
N SER A 614 2.27 -80.52 69.98
CA SER A 614 1.47 -81.70 69.65
C SER A 614 0.00 -81.34 69.39
N THR A 615 -0.53 -80.39 70.15
CA THR A 615 -1.88 -79.83 69.96
C THR A 615 -1.95 -79.03 68.65
N LEU A 616 -0.93 -78.22 68.34
CA LEU A 616 -0.87 -77.46 67.09
C LEU A 616 -0.86 -78.36 65.86
N LEU A 617 0.00 -79.39 65.84
CA LEU A 617 0.12 -80.31 64.71
C LEU A 617 -1.16 -81.13 64.51
N ARG A 618 -1.79 -81.59 65.60
CA ARG A 618 -3.06 -82.31 65.55
C ARG A 618 -4.18 -81.41 65.01
N THR A 619 -4.29 -80.17 65.50
CA THR A 619 -5.28 -79.20 65.02
C THR A 619 -5.06 -78.86 63.55
N ALA A 620 -3.82 -78.71 63.10
CA ALA A 620 -3.50 -78.41 61.70
C ALA A 620 -3.91 -79.58 60.77
N VAL A 621 -3.55 -80.82 61.12
CA VAL A 621 -3.91 -82.01 60.36
C VAL A 621 -5.43 -82.20 60.29
N GLN A 622 -6.11 -82.06 61.42
CA GLN A 622 -7.56 -82.24 61.48
C GLN A 622 -8.28 -81.15 60.69
N ALA A 623 -7.86 -79.89 60.81
CA ALA A 623 -8.41 -78.79 60.05
C ALA A 623 -8.19 -78.96 58.54
N ALA A 624 -7.00 -79.42 58.12
CA ALA A 624 -6.71 -79.70 56.72
C ALA A 624 -7.53 -80.88 56.18
N ALA A 625 -7.72 -81.94 56.98
CA ALA A 625 -8.56 -83.08 56.63
C ALA A 625 -10.04 -82.67 56.46
N GLU A 626 -10.58 -81.91 57.42
CA GLU A 626 -11.96 -81.40 57.38
C GLU A 626 -12.17 -80.43 56.21
N ALA A 627 -11.24 -79.51 55.96
CA ALA A 627 -11.37 -78.49 54.92
C ALA A 627 -11.28 -79.06 53.49
N LEU A 628 -10.50 -80.14 53.29
CA LEU A 628 -10.25 -80.74 51.97
C LEU A 628 -11.06 -82.01 51.72
N GLY A 629 -11.76 -82.53 52.74
CA GLY A 629 -12.47 -83.81 52.65
C GLY A 629 -11.54 -84.98 52.33
N SER A 630 -10.28 -84.93 52.76
CA SER A 630 -9.28 -85.95 52.44
C SER A 630 -9.42 -87.19 53.32
N THR A 631 -9.12 -88.34 52.73
CA THR A 631 -9.14 -89.65 53.42
C THR A 631 -7.94 -89.87 54.33
N GLU A 632 -6.80 -89.24 54.02
CA GLU A 632 -5.59 -89.31 54.82
C GLU A 632 -4.88 -87.95 54.81
N THR A 633 -4.53 -87.46 56.00
CA THR A 633 -3.78 -86.22 56.19
C THR A 633 -2.77 -86.46 57.30
N PHE A 634 -1.50 -86.13 57.06
CA PHE A 634 -0.45 -86.22 58.07
C PHE A 634 0.42 -84.97 58.05
N VAL A 635 1.07 -84.69 59.18
CA VAL A 635 2.10 -83.65 59.29
C VAL A 635 3.33 -84.28 59.91
N GLN A 636 4.49 -84.04 59.31
CA GLN A 636 5.77 -84.51 59.82
C GLN A 636 6.70 -83.30 59.92
N LEU A 637 7.23 -83.07 61.13
CA LEU A 637 8.31 -82.11 61.33
C LEU A 637 9.64 -82.86 61.21
N GLN A 638 10.60 -82.26 60.50
CA GLN A 638 11.94 -82.82 60.37
C GLN A 638 12.72 -82.52 61.66
N MET A 639 13.23 -83.56 62.31
CA MET A 639 14.21 -83.38 63.40
C MET A 639 15.53 -82.93 62.76
N PRO A 640 16.25 -81.95 63.34
CA PRO A 640 17.60 -81.64 62.88
C PRO A 640 18.48 -82.89 63.05
N GLU A 641 19.25 -83.22 62.02
CA GLU A 641 20.29 -84.25 62.10
C GLU A 641 21.35 -83.77 63.13
N GLU A 642 21.72 -84.63 64.09
CA GLU A 642 22.81 -84.37 65.05
C GLU A 642 24.19 -84.37 64.37
#